data_AF-A0A7C7LSF9-F1
#
_entry.id   AF-A0A7C7LSF9-F1
#
_cell.length_a   1.000
_cell.length_b   1.000
_cell.length_c   1.000
_cell.angle_alpha   90.00
_cell.angle_beta   90.00
_cell.angle_gamma   90.00
#
_symmetry.space_group_name_H-M   'P 1'
#
loop_
_entity.id
_entity.type
_entity.pdbx_description
1 polymer ?
#
loop_
_entity_poly.entity_id
_entity_poly.type
_entity_poly.pdbx_seq_one_letter_code
_entity_poly.pdbx_strand_id
1 'polypeptide(L)'
;MPRALGNSMRRTSIILVVLILAPACLGLVSGATPDDITIDGDLSDWDSDTLIDIDSNASVPFRMTWNESHLFFAWQETDWASTSEGADLFVYLNTTDGGSPLSKEWNLAQTLPFFADFAFVLENSSYFSLQTYDGVEWVDANQDGISAYVGWSDNTNTEISIPWANIGSPISLAVIAWSQWQDDGHVWTSFPSENPATNSGAETFTYAYVIADRTVDQTPGYLPVVDFSGSVNKMDDALNLAIVFHQHQPYYKNKLTGMYEMPWVRVHAMTEYVDSPGILSRYPETKITYNLVPSFVEQLVDYHNNEALDVHTEFAGRAWPLDDNGTVSGYPNATSLELHTMQFQSFWNSGWIYNVSSDDAELGWLYPSSQRYAQIYGMTLHNLKPATIMNDALLAPQDFLDLQVLWYLYQFSPDYVLGQYQSIEDSSADGRPAHGDVTLQNLFAQDGGYTTADLDYVISAQLLHMANVLPMYSALAASGQIELTTSPYYHPIMPLLMMDGWTFEDGIEVDKDSWPDDTRNQLVNGMDLFEAELGFRPTGMWPSEQSVSPAMVQPVSDVGIQWMATDEVNLAGSTDMNGNYIDSSIASNLATPWIVTGVDGGEVATIFRDRVISDRIAFAYGKMTPEDAVSDFLNYVDGVRNEILAEGKDPSNHLLTVALDGENWMFMSEFQHHDNARPFTDEWFRRLASHPSIVTTTPSEFLAKNTTLPKIATISTGSWIDGTLSTWAGEAEESLGWQRLVEARQALVAFGEENPTHAGLIPAWESLYIAQGSDWFWWYGLDQDSGYDELWDTLFKVHLSNVYKAIDLELPPYLQDLWSNPALPVEPYSGIVEPLIDGVILPGEWDGAAKYDAPGNGGELDFSAFYIGYDASNVYVRIDIANMSNVVDADGEKIPDIAIYFMQPNAINFNEVETNFRTYYGNEILGFPAKSMVSLNLDDLRSDGRASWILFTAQGKSGDKEVWVGSTPSALGTAAADEVIELQIPWSDLGLAPRYSTRVKVVTSLANSTAYGDGIDLEMAPLAPAEVQLPDLESWVEMLDMADDTGDEDGSGEIVYGLSGDFAPGQGLFDLTNVRMRQSSWNVRFEFTFAEMTNIWGMSNGFSHQIVQVYVDQDRVNGSGNTALLEGANAEAHPEWAWEVALSATGEPGAVKAVLASTGETTAKGLEVSADLSTNTITMTVSKNLLGQSPQDYGYIIVVGSQDGFGPGKWRDVDADAGTWVLGGGDDAADDGVDY
;
A
#
# COMPACT_ATOMS: atom_id res chain seq x y z
N MET A 1 -40.00 36.21 63.95
CA MET A 1 -40.78 37.44 64.21
C MET A 1 -41.40 37.90 62.89
N PRO A 2 -42.60 38.50 62.86
CA PRO A 2 -43.87 37.74 62.82
C PRO A 2 -44.93 38.24 61.80
N ARG A 3 -45.97 37.38 61.58
CA ARG A 3 -47.42 37.70 61.39
C ARG A 3 -47.86 38.35 60.04
N ALA A 4 -49.06 38.11 59.49
CA ALA A 4 -50.35 37.71 60.09
C ALA A 4 -51.42 37.31 59.04
N LEU A 5 -52.40 36.48 59.49
CA LEU A 5 -53.87 36.49 59.24
C LEU A 5 -54.35 36.30 57.77
N GLY A 6 -55.36 35.49 57.40
CA GLY A 6 -56.49 34.85 58.09
C GLY A 6 -57.67 34.77 57.08
N ASN A 7 -58.62 33.83 57.25
CA ASN A 7 -59.92 33.71 56.56
C ASN A 7 -60.06 32.92 55.22
N SER A 8 -59.68 31.64 55.19
CA SER A 8 -60.17 30.68 54.17
C SER A 8 -60.67 29.33 54.75
N MET A 9 -60.40 29.06 56.03
CA MET A 9 -60.38 27.72 56.65
C MET A 9 -61.73 27.03 56.97
N ARG A 10 -62.84 27.41 56.33
CA ARG A 10 -64.14 26.69 56.53
C ARG A 10 -64.82 26.16 55.26
N ARG A 11 -64.33 26.53 54.07
CA ARG A 11 -64.70 25.83 52.81
C ARG A 11 -63.67 24.77 52.40
N THR A 12 -62.44 24.89 52.88
CA THR A 12 -61.34 23.97 52.56
C THR A 12 -61.46 22.62 53.26
N SER A 13 -62.08 22.52 54.44
CA SER A 13 -62.14 21.27 55.20
C SER A 13 -63.17 20.25 54.67
N ILE A 14 -64.21 20.69 53.97
CA ILE A 14 -65.16 19.76 53.30
C ILE A 14 -64.59 19.30 51.95
N ILE A 15 -63.87 20.18 51.26
CA ILE A 15 -63.19 19.86 50.00
C ILE A 15 -61.97 18.94 50.25
N LEU A 16 -61.20 19.12 51.34
CA LEU A 16 -60.11 18.21 51.70
C LEU A 16 -60.61 16.82 52.12
N VAL A 17 -61.74 16.70 52.82
CA VAL A 17 -62.27 15.39 53.23
C VAL A 17 -62.86 14.65 52.02
N VAL A 18 -63.41 15.35 51.03
CA VAL A 18 -63.85 14.74 49.76
C VAL A 18 -62.66 14.41 48.84
N LEU A 19 -61.58 15.18 48.84
CA LEU A 19 -60.34 14.87 48.11
C LEU A 19 -59.51 13.73 48.74
N ILE A 20 -59.56 13.56 50.06
CA ILE A 20 -58.89 12.45 50.77
C ILE A 20 -59.70 11.14 50.68
N LEU A 21 -61.02 11.21 50.45
CA LEU A 21 -61.88 10.03 50.27
C LEU A 21 -62.21 9.71 48.80
N ALA A 22 -61.87 10.59 47.84
CA ALA A 22 -62.05 10.33 46.41
C ALA A 22 -61.27 9.09 45.89
N PRO A 23 -60.08 8.73 46.40
CA PRO A 23 -59.41 7.48 46.00
C PRO A 23 -60.11 6.22 46.52
N ALA A 24 -61.01 6.34 47.50
CA ALA A 24 -61.73 5.18 48.07
C ALA A 24 -63.07 4.89 47.38
N CYS A 25 -63.46 5.69 46.38
CA CYS A 25 -64.72 5.53 45.63
C CYS A 25 -64.53 5.55 44.10
N LEU A 26 -63.29 5.63 43.60
CA LEU A 26 -62.98 5.14 42.26
C LEU A 26 -62.78 3.64 42.40
N GLY A 27 -63.56 2.85 41.66
CA GLY A 27 -63.38 1.42 41.61
C GLY A 27 -61.92 1.13 41.28
N LEU A 28 -61.31 0.26 42.08
CA LEU A 28 -60.13 -0.50 41.68
C LEU A 28 -60.54 -1.27 40.42
N VAL A 29 -60.26 -0.69 39.26
CA VAL A 29 -59.88 -1.48 38.09
C VAL A 29 -58.37 -1.49 38.17
N SER A 30 -57.83 -2.53 38.79
CA SER A 30 -56.43 -2.90 38.61
C SER A 30 -56.43 -3.79 37.37
N GLY A 31 -55.88 -3.32 36.25
CA GLY A 31 -55.45 -4.23 35.20
C GLY A 31 -54.36 -5.12 35.79
N ALA A 32 -54.70 -6.39 35.97
CA ALA A 32 -53.83 -7.41 36.48
C ALA A 32 -53.83 -8.52 35.45
N THR A 33 -52.64 -8.94 35.03
CA THR A 33 -52.47 -10.22 34.35
C THR A 33 -53.15 -11.32 35.19
N PRO A 34 -53.88 -12.27 34.57
CA PRO A 34 -53.90 -12.58 33.14
C PRO A 34 -54.94 -11.81 32.29
N ASP A 35 -54.57 -11.45 31.06
CA ASP A 35 -55.47 -10.90 30.01
C ASP A 35 -55.60 -11.87 28.83
N ASP A 36 -56.84 -12.10 28.36
CA ASP A 36 -57.11 -12.90 27.16
C ASP A 36 -57.18 -12.01 25.92
N ILE A 37 -56.20 -12.13 25.02
CA ILE A 37 -56.12 -11.39 23.76
C ILE A 37 -56.55 -12.25 22.57
N THR A 38 -57.33 -11.68 21.66
CA THR A 38 -57.67 -12.27 20.36
C THR A 38 -56.79 -11.65 19.28
N ILE A 39 -56.02 -12.48 18.56
CA ILE A 39 -55.13 -12.01 17.50
C ILE A 39 -55.93 -11.74 16.21
N ASP A 40 -56.36 -10.48 15.99
CA ASP A 40 -57.19 -10.05 14.86
C ASP A 40 -56.94 -8.61 14.34
N GLY A 41 -56.01 -7.89 14.96
CA GLY A 41 -55.60 -6.53 14.62
C GLY A 41 -56.44 -5.43 15.29
N ASP A 42 -57.45 -5.77 16.10
CA ASP A 42 -58.28 -4.83 16.87
C ASP A 42 -57.82 -4.75 18.33
N LEU A 43 -57.13 -3.67 18.67
CA LEU A 43 -56.57 -3.48 20.02
C LEU A 43 -57.61 -3.15 21.11
N SER A 44 -58.91 -3.36 20.87
CA SER A 44 -59.97 -3.06 21.83
C SER A 44 -60.00 -3.96 23.07
N ASP A 45 -59.37 -5.14 23.00
CA ASP A 45 -59.15 -6.06 24.12
C ASP A 45 -57.81 -5.82 24.85
N TRP A 46 -56.95 -4.92 24.35
CA TRP A 46 -55.74 -4.45 25.03
C TRP A 46 -56.04 -3.28 25.98
N ASP A 47 -56.05 -3.54 27.29
CA ASP A 47 -56.24 -2.48 28.30
C ASP A 47 -55.11 -1.43 28.24
N SER A 48 -55.38 -0.20 28.67
CA SER A 48 -54.34 0.82 28.87
C SER A 48 -53.17 0.37 29.72
N ASP A 49 -53.39 -0.53 30.68
CA ASP A 49 -52.39 -1.08 31.60
C ASP A 49 -51.40 -2.06 30.92
N THR A 50 -51.66 -2.46 29.66
CA THR A 50 -50.77 -3.31 28.84
C THR A 50 -49.72 -2.53 28.04
N LEU A 51 -49.87 -1.21 27.93
CA LEU A 51 -48.91 -0.34 27.25
C LEU A 51 -47.62 -0.27 28.08
N ILE A 52 -46.53 -0.77 27.50
CA ILE A 52 -45.22 -0.84 28.15
C ILE A 52 -44.48 0.48 27.95
N ASP A 53 -44.39 0.92 26.70
CA ASP A 53 -43.61 2.11 26.33
C ASP A 53 -44.12 2.70 25.01
N ILE A 54 -43.72 3.95 24.74
CA ILE A 54 -43.91 4.63 23.47
C ILE A 54 -42.55 5.20 23.07
N ASP A 55 -42.02 4.78 21.93
CA ASP A 55 -40.76 5.30 21.44
C ASP A 55 -40.83 6.82 21.23
N SER A 56 -39.84 7.52 21.75
CA SER A 56 -39.70 8.96 21.64
C SER A 56 -39.34 9.45 20.23
N ASN A 57 -38.75 8.59 19.38
CA ASN A 57 -38.31 8.94 18.03
C ASN A 57 -39.39 8.70 16.97
N ALA A 58 -40.03 7.52 16.97
CA ALA A 58 -41.03 7.14 15.97
C ALA A 58 -42.49 7.21 16.45
N SER A 59 -42.74 7.54 17.72
CA SER A 59 -44.07 7.52 18.36
C SER A 59 -44.76 6.15 18.38
N VAL A 60 -44.02 5.06 18.14
CA VAL A 60 -44.52 3.68 18.12
C VAL A 60 -44.88 3.20 19.53
N PRO A 61 -46.16 2.82 19.79
CA PRO A 61 -46.54 2.20 21.05
C PRO A 61 -46.29 0.68 21.09
N PHE A 62 -45.56 0.20 22.10
CA PHE A 62 -45.32 -1.22 22.36
C PHE A 62 -46.12 -1.73 23.57
N ARG A 63 -46.85 -2.83 23.41
CA ARG A 63 -47.67 -3.45 24.46
C ARG A 63 -47.23 -4.89 24.70
N MET A 64 -47.37 -5.33 25.95
CA MET A 64 -47.12 -6.71 26.35
C MET A 64 -48.12 -7.11 27.44
N THR A 65 -48.64 -8.33 27.38
CA THR A 65 -49.44 -8.93 28.45
C THR A 65 -49.36 -10.46 28.34
N TRP A 66 -49.99 -11.20 29.25
CA TRP A 66 -50.00 -12.66 29.20
C TRP A 66 -51.20 -13.26 29.91
N ASN A 67 -51.52 -14.52 29.60
CA ASN A 67 -52.46 -15.34 30.36
C ASN A 67 -51.82 -16.64 30.88
N GLU A 68 -52.65 -17.58 31.37
CA GLU A 68 -52.19 -18.88 31.87
C GLU A 68 -51.41 -19.71 30.83
N SER A 69 -51.68 -19.47 29.53
CA SER A 69 -51.24 -20.32 28.42
C SER A 69 -50.35 -19.64 27.37
N HIS A 70 -50.43 -18.31 27.23
CA HIS A 70 -49.72 -17.55 26.19
C HIS A 70 -49.12 -16.25 26.73
N LEU A 71 -48.05 -15.81 26.08
CA LEU A 71 -47.46 -14.47 26.12
C LEU A 71 -47.90 -13.69 24.88
N PHE A 72 -48.27 -12.43 25.04
CA PHE A 72 -48.79 -11.58 23.98
C PHE A 72 -47.98 -10.30 23.82
N PHE A 73 -47.77 -9.87 22.58
CA PHE A 73 -47.19 -8.58 22.22
C PHE A 73 -48.11 -7.83 21.25
N ALA A 74 -48.16 -6.51 21.34
CA ALA A 74 -48.68 -5.67 20.26
C ALA A 74 -47.73 -4.54 19.90
N TRP A 75 -47.59 -4.34 18.60
CA TRP A 75 -46.82 -3.27 17.99
C TRP A 75 -47.74 -2.43 17.12
N GLN A 76 -47.65 -1.12 17.20
CA GLN A 76 -48.62 -0.21 16.57
C GLN A 76 -47.94 0.71 15.57
N GLU A 77 -48.71 1.18 14.60
CA GLU A 77 -48.30 2.23 13.65
C GLU A 77 -47.14 1.83 12.70
N THR A 78 -47.03 0.55 12.33
CA THR A 78 -46.06 0.09 11.32
C THR A 78 -46.74 -0.72 10.20
N ASP A 79 -46.51 -0.33 8.95
CA ASP A 79 -46.90 -1.08 7.76
C ASP A 79 -45.73 -1.95 7.32
N TRP A 80 -45.69 -3.19 7.82
CA TRP A 80 -44.58 -4.11 7.54
C TRP A 80 -44.52 -4.57 6.08
N ALA A 81 -45.53 -4.30 5.26
CA ALA A 81 -45.54 -4.65 3.84
C ALA A 81 -45.04 -3.51 2.93
N SER A 82 -44.74 -2.34 3.49
CA SER A 82 -44.33 -1.15 2.74
C SER A 82 -42.97 -1.36 2.08
N THR A 83 -42.82 -0.99 0.81
CA THR A 83 -41.53 -1.07 0.10
C THR A 83 -40.61 0.12 0.39
N SER A 84 -41.05 1.09 1.20
CA SER A 84 -40.27 2.28 1.57
C SER A 84 -40.22 2.54 3.07
N GLU A 85 -41.11 1.90 3.83
CA GLU A 85 -41.20 1.99 5.29
C GLU A 85 -41.30 0.58 5.90
N GLY A 86 -41.01 -0.46 5.11
CA GLY A 86 -41.02 -1.85 5.53
C GLY A 86 -39.86 -2.13 6.48
N ALA A 87 -40.10 -3.05 7.40
CA ALA A 87 -39.19 -3.32 8.48
C ALA A 87 -39.33 -4.77 8.94
N ASP A 88 -38.36 -5.20 9.71
CA ASP A 88 -38.40 -6.47 10.42
C ASP A 88 -38.62 -6.21 11.91
N LEU A 89 -39.33 -7.12 12.58
CA LEU A 89 -39.56 -7.07 14.02
C LEU A 89 -38.91 -8.26 14.70
N PHE A 90 -38.23 -7.96 15.78
CA PHE A 90 -37.50 -8.89 16.60
C PHE A 90 -37.95 -8.79 18.05
N VAL A 91 -38.21 -9.94 18.67
CA VAL A 91 -38.47 -10.03 20.12
C VAL A 91 -37.63 -11.15 20.70
N TYR A 92 -36.64 -10.84 21.53
CA TYR A 92 -35.75 -11.82 22.16
C TYR A 92 -36.15 -12.05 23.61
N LEU A 93 -36.08 -13.32 24.01
CA LEU A 93 -36.55 -13.80 25.30
C LEU A 93 -35.43 -14.58 26.00
N ASN A 94 -35.09 -14.15 27.21
CA ASN A 94 -34.31 -14.94 28.15
C ASN A 94 -35.27 -15.66 29.10
N THR A 95 -35.16 -16.99 29.13
CA THR A 95 -36.00 -17.91 29.90
C THR A 95 -35.18 -18.78 30.85
N THR A 96 -33.87 -18.88 30.62
CA THR A 96 -32.89 -19.64 31.43
C THR A 96 -31.61 -18.83 31.66
N ASP A 97 -30.56 -19.45 32.21
CA ASP A 97 -29.24 -18.83 32.33
C ASP A 97 -28.36 -19.07 31.06
N GLY A 98 -28.90 -19.70 30.01
CA GLY A 98 -28.22 -19.99 28.74
C GLY A 98 -28.75 -19.16 27.56
N GLY A 99 -28.37 -19.52 26.33
CA GLY A 99 -28.79 -18.86 25.09
C GLY A 99 -27.64 -18.21 24.32
N SER A 100 -27.97 -17.32 23.38
CA SER A 100 -26.99 -16.49 22.65
C SER A 100 -27.08 -15.03 23.08
N PRO A 101 -25.95 -14.35 23.34
CA PRO A 101 -25.89 -12.91 23.53
C PRO A 101 -25.87 -12.13 22.20
N LEU A 102 -25.90 -12.82 21.06
CA LEU A 102 -26.02 -12.24 19.73
C LEU A 102 -27.40 -12.57 19.15
N SER A 103 -28.01 -11.57 18.51
CA SER A 103 -29.24 -11.79 17.75
C SER A 103 -29.01 -12.73 16.57
N LYS A 104 -30.08 -13.33 16.05
CA LYS A 104 -30.10 -13.95 14.73
C LYS A 104 -29.58 -12.95 13.70
N GLU A 105 -28.65 -13.41 12.89
CA GLU A 105 -28.14 -12.68 11.75
C GLU A 105 -29.17 -12.75 10.61
N TRP A 106 -29.51 -11.59 10.06
CA TRP A 106 -30.31 -11.46 8.84
C TRP A 106 -29.56 -10.56 7.87
N ASN A 107 -29.32 -9.32 8.30
CA ASN A 107 -28.35 -8.40 7.70
C ASN A 107 -27.18 -8.17 8.67
N LEU A 108 -27.49 -7.87 9.94
CA LEU A 108 -26.51 -7.56 11.00
C LEU A 108 -26.93 -8.17 12.34
N ALA A 109 -26.02 -8.87 13.01
CA ALA A 109 -26.23 -9.32 14.38
C ALA A 109 -26.08 -8.15 15.37
N GLN A 110 -26.98 -8.08 16.35
CA GLN A 110 -27.00 -7.10 17.43
C GLN A 110 -26.51 -7.77 18.72
N THR A 111 -25.81 -7.02 19.58
CA THR A 111 -25.46 -7.52 20.92
C THR A 111 -26.67 -7.35 21.84
N LEU A 112 -27.12 -8.46 22.43
CA LEU A 112 -28.28 -8.52 23.30
C LEU A 112 -27.91 -8.16 24.76
N PRO A 113 -28.86 -7.65 25.56
CA PRO A 113 -28.62 -7.33 26.98
C PRO A 113 -28.49 -8.59 27.85
N PHE A 114 -28.82 -9.76 27.30
CA PHE A 114 -28.78 -11.05 27.98
C PHE A 114 -28.55 -12.17 26.97
N PHE A 115 -28.23 -13.37 27.45
CA PHE A 115 -28.24 -14.58 26.64
C PHE A 115 -29.69 -14.97 26.33
N ALA A 116 -30.15 -14.86 25.09
CA ALA A 116 -31.51 -15.17 24.70
C ALA A 116 -31.64 -16.65 24.31
N ASP A 117 -32.63 -17.35 24.87
CA ASP A 117 -32.94 -18.75 24.51
C ASP A 117 -33.87 -18.84 23.31
N PHE A 118 -34.73 -17.84 23.14
CA PHE A 118 -35.77 -17.79 22.12
C PHE A 118 -35.86 -16.41 21.47
N ALA A 119 -36.26 -16.39 20.20
CA ALA A 119 -36.53 -15.17 19.45
C ALA A 119 -37.81 -15.33 18.65
N PHE A 120 -38.70 -14.34 18.67
CA PHE A 120 -39.73 -14.22 17.66
C PHE A 120 -39.23 -13.26 16.59
N VAL A 121 -39.25 -13.71 15.35
CA VAL A 121 -38.83 -12.93 14.19
C VAL A 121 -40.00 -12.78 13.23
N LEU A 122 -40.20 -11.56 12.73
CA LEU A 122 -41.17 -11.23 11.70
C LEU A 122 -40.44 -10.50 10.58
N GLU A 123 -40.50 -11.09 9.39
CA GLU A 123 -39.92 -10.56 8.16
C GLU A 123 -41.01 -9.90 7.33
N ASN A 124 -41.00 -8.58 7.31
CA ASN A 124 -42.03 -7.78 6.65
C ASN A 124 -43.44 -8.21 7.09
N SER A 125 -44.28 -8.58 6.12
CA SER A 125 -45.62 -9.17 6.33
C SER A 125 -45.74 -10.61 5.87
N SER A 126 -44.64 -11.23 5.43
CA SER A 126 -44.70 -12.48 4.66
C SER A 126 -44.33 -13.71 5.47
N TYR A 127 -43.52 -13.55 6.51
CA TYR A 127 -42.98 -14.66 7.29
C TYR A 127 -42.82 -14.26 8.76
N PHE A 128 -43.22 -15.15 9.66
CA PHE A 128 -42.82 -15.06 11.06
C PHE A 128 -42.49 -16.45 11.59
N SER A 129 -41.56 -16.53 12.54
CA SER A 129 -41.17 -17.77 13.20
C SER A 129 -40.73 -17.52 14.64
N LEU A 130 -41.01 -18.48 15.51
CA LEU A 130 -40.32 -18.58 16.79
C LEU A 130 -39.05 -19.40 16.61
N GLN A 131 -37.93 -18.90 17.07
CA GLN A 131 -36.63 -19.53 16.98
C GLN A 131 -36.08 -19.82 18.37
N THR A 132 -35.14 -20.76 18.42
CA THR A 132 -34.37 -21.10 19.62
C THR A 132 -32.90 -21.24 19.25
N TYR A 133 -32.01 -20.88 20.17
CA TYR A 133 -30.58 -21.05 19.98
C TYR A 133 -30.16 -22.46 20.40
N ASP A 134 -29.54 -23.23 19.48
CA ASP A 134 -29.19 -24.64 19.73
C ASP A 134 -27.80 -24.84 20.37
N GLY A 135 -27.07 -23.74 20.55
CA GLY A 135 -25.69 -23.71 21.04
C GLY A 135 -24.70 -23.21 19.98
N VAL A 136 -25.05 -23.31 18.69
CA VAL A 136 -24.24 -22.86 17.55
C VAL A 136 -24.97 -21.79 16.75
N GLU A 137 -26.24 -22.01 16.43
CA GLU A 137 -27.02 -21.11 15.57
C GLU A 137 -28.49 -20.99 16.01
N TRP A 138 -29.19 -20.02 15.41
CA TRP A 138 -30.61 -19.79 15.61
C TRP A 138 -31.45 -20.68 14.67
N VAL A 139 -32.15 -21.65 15.24
CA VAL A 139 -32.98 -22.62 14.50
C VAL A 139 -34.46 -22.46 14.82
N ASP A 140 -35.34 -22.98 13.95
CA ASP A 140 -36.79 -22.95 14.21
C ASP A 140 -37.16 -23.74 15.47
N ALA A 141 -37.89 -23.09 16.37
CA ALA A 141 -38.47 -23.71 17.55
C ALA A 141 -39.80 -24.41 17.21
N ASN A 142 -40.53 -24.84 18.25
CA ASN A 142 -41.88 -25.37 18.05
C ASN A 142 -42.84 -24.25 17.62
N GLN A 143 -43.41 -24.39 16.42
CA GLN A 143 -44.36 -23.42 15.84
C GLN A 143 -45.83 -23.68 16.25
N ASP A 144 -46.13 -24.80 16.92
CA ASP A 144 -47.51 -25.18 17.24
C ASP A 144 -48.20 -24.14 18.13
N GLY A 145 -49.30 -23.56 17.65
CA GLY A 145 -50.15 -22.64 18.43
C GLY A 145 -49.67 -21.18 18.45
N ILE A 146 -48.59 -20.85 17.75
CA ILE A 146 -48.16 -19.47 17.51
C ILE A 146 -49.15 -18.81 16.55
N SER A 147 -49.49 -17.55 16.80
CA SER A 147 -50.38 -16.76 15.95
C SER A 147 -49.91 -15.31 15.91
N ALA A 148 -49.89 -14.71 14.72
CA ALA A 148 -49.64 -13.29 14.56
C ALA A 148 -50.65 -12.67 13.58
N TYR A 149 -51.17 -11.49 13.92
CA TYR A 149 -51.78 -10.58 12.98
C TYR A 149 -50.71 -9.55 12.61
N VAL A 150 -50.33 -9.47 11.35
CA VAL A 150 -49.28 -8.57 10.90
C VAL A 150 -49.89 -7.30 10.31
N GLY A 151 -49.40 -6.15 10.80
CA GLY A 151 -49.82 -4.83 10.33
C GLY A 151 -49.54 -4.62 8.85
N TRP A 152 -50.42 -3.89 8.19
CA TRP A 152 -50.36 -3.55 6.77
C TRP A 152 -51.04 -2.19 6.51
N SER A 153 -50.97 -1.68 5.29
CA SER A 153 -51.40 -0.31 4.93
C SER A 153 -52.76 0.17 5.47
N ASP A 154 -53.78 -0.68 5.56
CA ASP A 154 -55.11 -0.27 6.08
C ASP A 154 -55.26 -0.50 7.60
N ASN A 155 -54.42 -1.35 8.20
CA ASN A 155 -54.35 -1.57 9.65
C ASN A 155 -52.91 -1.87 10.08
N THR A 156 -52.23 -0.86 10.60
CA THR A 156 -50.82 -0.89 10.98
C THR A 156 -50.56 -1.49 12.36
N ASN A 157 -51.56 -2.13 12.97
CA ASN A 157 -51.42 -2.81 14.25
C ASN A 157 -51.01 -4.25 14.05
N THR A 158 -50.08 -4.71 14.87
CA THR A 158 -49.55 -6.07 14.88
C THR A 158 -49.77 -6.68 16.25
N GLU A 159 -50.22 -7.93 16.28
CA GLU A 159 -50.45 -8.68 17.50
C GLU A 159 -49.80 -10.05 17.39
N ILE A 160 -49.09 -10.48 18.42
CA ILE A 160 -48.34 -11.75 18.43
C ILE A 160 -48.75 -12.54 19.67
N SER A 161 -48.97 -13.84 19.50
CA SER A 161 -49.26 -14.81 20.57
C SER A 161 -48.25 -15.94 20.54
N ILE A 162 -47.56 -16.15 21.66
CA ILE A 162 -46.56 -17.21 21.84
C ILE A 162 -47.03 -18.13 22.99
N PRO A 163 -47.27 -19.43 22.74
CA PRO A 163 -47.61 -20.37 23.80
C PRO A 163 -46.45 -20.53 24.79
N TRP A 164 -46.73 -20.46 26.10
CA TRP A 164 -45.71 -20.67 27.14
C TRP A 164 -45.00 -22.02 27.00
N ALA A 165 -45.69 -23.06 26.50
CA ALA A 165 -45.11 -24.37 26.28
C ALA A 165 -43.99 -24.38 25.23
N ASN A 166 -44.01 -23.45 24.27
CA ASN A 166 -43.03 -23.40 23.18
C ASN A 166 -41.73 -22.73 23.61
N ILE A 167 -41.76 -21.92 24.66
CA ILE A 167 -40.59 -21.23 25.24
C ILE A 167 -40.19 -21.81 26.61
N GLY A 168 -40.48 -23.09 26.86
CA GLY A 168 -40.05 -23.80 28.08
C GLY A 168 -40.90 -23.58 29.34
N SER A 169 -42.00 -22.82 29.25
CA SER A 169 -42.90 -22.47 30.35
C SER A 169 -42.21 -21.81 31.57
N PRO A 170 -41.39 -20.77 31.36
CA PRO A 170 -40.58 -20.18 32.40
C PRO A 170 -41.43 -19.50 33.47
N ILE A 171 -40.92 -19.37 34.70
CA ILE A 171 -41.58 -18.57 35.76
C ILE A 171 -41.20 -17.10 35.63
N SER A 172 -39.92 -16.84 35.34
CA SER A 172 -39.36 -15.51 35.09
C SER A 172 -38.86 -15.41 33.66
N LEU A 173 -38.95 -14.24 33.04
CA LEU A 173 -38.33 -13.99 31.73
C LEU A 173 -37.88 -12.53 31.60
N ALA A 174 -36.89 -12.29 30.73
CA ALA A 174 -36.54 -10.96 30.26
C ALA A 174 -36.87 -10.79 28.78
N VAL A 175 -37.25 -9.58 28.38
CA VAL A 175 -37.73 -9.27 27.02
C VAL A 175 -37.07 -8.00 26.50
N ILE A 176 -36.56 -8.08 25.29
CA ILE A 176 -36.19 -6.95 24.45
C ILE A 176 -36.90 -7.08 23.10
N ALA A 177 -37.34 -5.97 22.54
CA ALA A 177 -37.90 -5.93 21.20
C ALA A 177 -37.30 -4.76 20.42
N TRP A 178 -37.09 -4.93 19.12
CA TRP A 178 -36.70 -3.83 18.25
C TRP A 178 -37.20 -4.06 16.84
N SER A 179 -37.15 -2.99 16.05
CA SER A 179 -37.36 -3.07 14.63
C SER A 179 -36.21 -2.43 13.88
N GLN A 180 -35.88 -3.03 12.74
CA GLN A 180 -34.86 -2.52 11.83
C GLN A 180 -35.41 -2.37 10.42
N TRP A 181 -34.85 -1.44 9.64
CA TRP A 181 -35.24 -1.25 8.25
C TRP A 181 -34.84 -2.46 7.41
N GLN A 182 -35.71 -2.85 6.48
CA GLN A 182 -35.53 -4.04 5.66
C GLN A 182 -34.25 -3.97 4.80
N ASP A 183 -34.01 -2.82 4.16
CA ASP A 183 -32.93 -2.67 3.18
C ASP A 183 -31.57 -2.38 3.84
N ASP A 184 -31.55 -1.67 4.98
CA ASP A 184 -30.32 -1.19 5.62
C ASP A 184 -29.93 -1.98 6.90
N GLY A 185 -30.82 -2.82 7.44
CA GLY A 185 -30.57 -3.55 8.71
C GLY A 185 -30.44 -2.65 9.95
N HIS A 186 -30.67 -1.35 9.81
CA HIS A 186 -30.52 -0.32 10.83
C HIS A 186 -31.69 -0.30 11.82
N VAL A 187 -31.39 -0.35 13.12
CA VAL A 187 -32.38 -0.28 14.20
C VAL A 187 -32.92 1.15 14.33
N TRP A 188 -34.19 1.34 13.98
CA TRP A 188 -34.86 2.66 14.05
C TRP A 188 -35.74 2.83 15.28
N THR A 189 -36.09 1.73 15.95
CA THR A 189 -36.78 1.77 17.24
C THR A 189 -36.49 0.51 18.05
N SER A 190 -36.33 0.66 19.37
CA SER A 190 -36.02 -0.41 20.29
C SER A 190 -36.73 -0.21 21.63
N PHE A 191 -37.04 -1.32 22.30
CA PHE A 191 -37.76 -1.38 23.57
C PHE A 191 -37.03 -2.33 24.53
N PRO A 192 -36.61 -1.88 25.72
CA PRO A 192 -36.87 -0.55 26.32
C PRO A 192 -36.23 0.64 25.59
N SER A 193 -36.87 1.82 25.65
CA SER A 193 -36.40 3.04 24.97
C SER A 193 -35.07 3.60 25.49
N GLU A 194 -34.54 3.06 26.59
CA GLU A 194 -33.17 3.30 27.04
C GLU A 194 -32.10 2.66 26.15
N ASN A 195 -32.46 1.66 25.34
CA ASN A 195 -31.56 1.07 24.36
C ASN A 195 -31.36 2.01 23.16
N PRO A 196 -30.20 1.93 22.49
CA PRO A 196 -29.95 2.74 21.30
C PRO A 196 -30.87 2.32 20.14
N ALA A 197 -31.15 3.30 19.28
CA ALA A 197 -31.82 3.17 17.98
C ALA A 197 -31.21 4.24 17.06
N THR A 198 -29.93 4.04 16.76
CA THR A 198 -29.03 5.07 16.23
C THR A 198 -28.91 5.03 14.70
N ASN A 199 -29.54 4.05 14.06
CA ASN A 199 -29.42 3.77 12.62
C ASN A 199 -27.95 3.60 12.15
N SER A 200 -27.07 3.06 12.99
CA SER A 200 -25.63 2.90 12.66
C SER A 200 -25.22 1.45 12.36
N GLY A 201 -26.12 0.48 12.45
CA GLY A 201 -25.80 -0.95 12.26
C GLY A 201 -25.06 -1.56 13.46
N ALA A 202 -25.55 -2.72 13.94
CA ALA A 202 -25.04 -3.48 15.08
C ALA A 202 -24.99 -2.74 16.44
N GLU A 203 -26.18 -2.50 16.97
CA GLU A 203 -26.44 -1.96 18.29
C GLU A 203 -25.98 -2.90 19.42
N THR A 204 -25.48 -2.28 20.49
CA THR A 204 -25.26 -2.96 21.77
C THR A 204 -26.38 -2.59 22.72
N PHE A 205 -27.29 -3.54 22.93
CA PHE A 205 -28.39 -3.40 23.85
C PHE A 205 -27.97 -3.77 25.27
N THR A 206 -28.35 -2.95 26.24
CA THR A 206 -28.03 -3.16 27.65
C THR A 206 -29.26 -3.15 28.56
N TYR A 207 -30.45 -2.86 28.05
CA TYR A 207 -31.68 -2.78 28.84
C TYR A 207 -32.72 -3.81 28.38
N ALA A 208 -33.50 -4.33 29.33
CA ALA A 208 -34.63 -5.21 29.04
C ALA A 208 -35.75 -5.10 30.09
N TYR A 209 -36.96 -5.47 29.71
CA TYR A 209 -38.08 -5.64 30.66
C TYR A 209 -37.98 -6.99 31.35
N VAL A 210 -38.15 -7.02 32.68
CA VAL A 210 -38.07 -8.27 33.46
C VAL A 210 -39.39 -8.63 34.12
N ILE A 211 -39.92 -9.80 33.75
CA ILE A 211 -41.03 -10.46 34.42
C ILE A 211 -40.43 -11.39 35.49
N ALA A 212 -40.46 -10.97 36.76
CA ALA A 212 -39.82 -11.72 37.86
C ALA A 212 -40.59 -13.00 38.24
N ASP A 213 -41.92 -12.98 38.16
CA ASP A 213 -42.78 -14.16 38.36
C ASP A 213 -44.12 -13.93 37.63
N ARG A 214 -44.30 -14.58 36.48
CA ARG A 214 -45.51 -14.42 35.66
C ARG A 214 -46.79 -14.96 36.33
N THR A 215 -46.66 -15.73 37.41
CA THR A 215 -47.80 -16.31 38.14
C THR A 215 -48.37 -15.37 39.19
N VAL A 216 -47.74 -14.21 39.38
CA VAL A 216 -48.20 -13.15 40.27
C VAL A 216 -48.88 -12.05 39.46
N ASP A 217 -50.13 -11.75 39.81
CA ASP A 217 -50.89 -10.63 39.26
C ASP A 217 -50.08 -9.32 39.33
N GLN A 218 -49.70 -8.81 38.16
CA GLN A 218 -48.98 -7.55 38.01
C GLN A 218 -49.44 -6.82 36.75
N THR A 219 -49.27 -5.50 36.74
CA THR A 219 -49.63 -4.64 35.62
C THR A 219 -48.43 -4.56 34.67
N PRO A 220 -48.54 -5.03 33.40
CA PRO A 220 -47.42 -5.05 32.47
C PRO A 220 -46.78 -3.68 32.24
N GLY A 221 -47.56 -2.59 32.14
CA GLY A 221 -47.05 -1.23 31.96
C GLY A 221 -46.22 -0.68 33.13
N TYR A 222 -46.05 -1.42 34.22
CA TYR A 222 -45.16 -1.09 35.33
C TYR A 222 -44.00 -2.07 35.50
N LEU A 223 -43.74 -2.92 34.50
CA LEU A 223 -42.59 -3.82 34.54
C LEU A 223 -41.29 -3.02 34.66
N PRO A 224 -40.34 -3.48 35.50
CA PRO A 224 -39.08 -2.80 35.63
C PRO A 224 -38.25 -2.93 34.35
N VAL A 225 -37.74 -1.80 33.87
CA VAL A 225 -36.57 -1.76 33.00
C VAL A 225 -35.36 -2.07 33.86
N VAL A 226 -34.60 -3.10 33.48
CA VAL A 226 -33.39 -3.52 34.18
C VAL A 226 -32.19 -3.24 33.29
N ASP A 227 -31.18 -2.64 33.89
CA ASP A 227 -29.86 -2.44 33.30
C ASP A 227 -29.05 -3.73 33.42
N PHE A 228 -28.70 -4.31 32.28
CA PHE A 228 -27.84 -5.47 32.13
C PHE A 228 -26.42 -5.11 31.68
N SER A 229 -26.02 -3.84 31.71
CA SER A 229 -24.63 -3.46 31.44
C SER A 229 -23.65 -4.27 32.32
N GLY A 230 -22.66 -4.88 31.68
CA GLY A 230 -21.71 -5.80 32.33
C GLY A 230 -22.27 -7.17 32.75
N SER A 231 -23.51 -7.51 32.36
CA SER A 231 -24.11 -8.84 32.60
C SER A 231 -23.78 -9.83 31.50
N VAL A 232 -23.68 -9.35 30.25
CA VAL A 232 -23.08 -10.10 29.13
C VAL A 232 -21.59 -9.83 29.15
N ASN A 233 -20.83 -10.78 29.68
CA ASN A 233 -19.38 -10.79 29.54
C ASN A 233 -19.02 -11.45 28.19
N LYS A 234 -17.76 -11.32 27.79
CA LYS A 234 -17.19 -12.15 26.72
C LYS A 234 -17.53 -13.62 27.00
N MET A 235 -17.96 -14.35 25.97
CA MET A 235 -18.34 -15.75 26.09
C MET A 235 -17.16 -16.58 26.60
N ASP A 236 -17.44 -17.65 27.35
CA ASP A 236 -16.40 -18.58 27.83
C ASP A 236 -15.65 -19.25 26.66
N ASP A 237 -16.31 -19.39 25.50
CA ASP A 237 -15.80 -19.96 24.25
C ASP A 237 -15.58 -18.87 23.17
N ALA A 238 -15.37 -17.61 23.57
CA ALA A 238 -15.02 -16.54 22.64
C ALA A 238 -13.68 -16.81 21.93
N LEU A 239 -13.61 -16.49 20.64
CA LEU A 239 -12.37 -16.61 19.86
C LEU A 239 -11.40 -15.50 20.27
N ASN A 240 -10.13 -15.87 20.47
CA ASN A 240 -9.10 -14.85 20.71
C ASN A 240 -8.64 -14.27 19.36
N LEU A 241 -8.51 -12.95 19.31
CA LEU A 241 -8.06 -12.20 18.14
C LEU A 241 -6.80 -11.41 18.48
N ALA A 242 -5.70 -11.68 17.79
CA ALA A 242 -4.50 -10.86 17.83
C ALA A 242 -4.49 -9.92 16.61
N ILE A 243 -4.49 -8.61 16.85
CA ILE A 243 -4.26 -7.60 15.81
C ILE A 243 -2.83 -7.10 15.97
N VAL A 244 -2.04 -7.18 14.91
CA VAL A 244 -0.62 -6.83 14.88
C VAL A 244 -0.38 -5.79 13.79
N PHE A 245 -0.08 -4.56 14.20
CA PHE A 245 0.29 -3.48 13.29
C PHE A 245 1.80 -3.34 13.19
N HIS A 246 2.32 -3.31 11.96
CA HIS A 246 3.73 -3.14 11.66
C HIS A 246 4.06 -1.69 11.31
N GLN A 247 4.56 -0.92 12.29
CA GLN A 247 4.99 0.47 12.09
C GLN A 247 6.44 0.47 11.59
N HIS A 248 6.62 0.70 10.29
CA HIS A 248 7.92 0.66 9.63
C HIS A 248 8.10 1.84 8.70
N GLN A 249 9.32 2.38 8.72
CA GLN A 249 9.76 3.34 7.73
C GLN A 249 11.19 2.99 7.32
N PRO A 250 11.47 2.98 6.01
CA PRO A 250 12.82 2.86 5.47
C PRO A 250 13.80 3.85 6.10
N TYR A 251 15.08 3.53 6.04
CA TYR A 251 16.12 4.40 6.62
C TYR A 251 16.49 5.54 5.67
N TYR A 252 15.88 6.71 5.84
CA TYR A 252 16.01 7.82 4.89
C TYR A 252 17.25 8.71 5.09
N LYS A 253 18.05 8.46 6.14
CA LYS A 253 19.18 9.34 6.48
C LYS A 253 20.38 9.06 5.59
N ASN A 254 20.77 10.06 4.82
CA ASN A 254 22.05 10.07 4.14
C ASN A 254 23.18 10.24 5.15
N LYS A 255 23.86 9.14 5.52
CA LYS A 255 24.94 9.14 6.52
C LYS A 255 26.16 10.00 6.12
N LEU A 256 26.30 10.39 4.86
CA LEU A 256 27.38 11.29 4.41
C LEU A 256 27.06 12.77 4.62
N THR A 257 25.80 13.19 4.43
CA THR A 257 25.36 14.59 4.59
C THR A 257 24.80 14.86 5.99
N GLY A 258 24.26 13.82 6.64
CA GLY A 258 23.52 13.91 7.89
C GLY A 258 22.06 14.35 7.73
N MET A 259 21.57 14.53 6.50
CA MET A 259 20.19 14.92 6.20
C MET A 259 19.33 13.72 5.84
N TYR A 260 18.02 13.83 6.10
CA TYR A 260 17.01 12.91 5.58
C TYR A 260 16.62 13.31 4.16
N GLU A 261 16.71 12.38 3.21
CA GLU A 261 16.36 12.67 1.81
C GLU A 261 14.84 12.64 1.58
N MET A 262 14.10 11.93 2.43
CA MET A 262 12.64 11.85 2.41
C MET A 262 12.05 12.09 3.81
N PRO A 263 10.90 12.79 3.94
CA PRO A 263 10.40 13.29 5.22
C PRO A 263 9.40 12.34 5.91
N TRP A 264 9.16 11.13 5.37
CA TRP A 264 7.99 10.32 5.70
C TRP A 264 7.84 9.98 7.19
N VAL A 265 8.94 9.70 7.90
CA VAL A 265 8.91 9.52 9.37
C VAL A 265 8.32 10.73 10.09
N ARG A 266 8.71 11.96 9.69
CA ARG A 266 8.20 13.20 10.29
C ARG A 266 6.78 13.51 9.83
N VAL A 267 6.46 13.27 8.56
CA VAL A 267 5.13 13.52 7.97
C VAL A 267 4.05 12.72 8.70
N HIS A 268 4.30 11.42 8.95
CA HIS A 268 3.34 10.52 9.58
C HIS A 268 3.37 10.55 11.12
N ALA A 269 4.42 11.12 11.72
CA ALA A 269 4.61 11.20 13.17
C ALA A 269 3.42 11.77 13.93
N MET A 270 2.85 12.85 13.44
CA MET A 270 1.83 13.60 14.17
C MET A 270 0.41 13.37 13.62
N THR A 271 0.23 12.37 12.76
CA THR A 271 -1.04 11.89 12.21
C THR A 271 -1.23 10.41 12.55
N GLU A 272 -0.85 9.48 11.67
CA GLU A 272 -1.17 8.06 11.77
C GLU A 272 -0.59 7.44 13.05
N TYR A 273 0.66 7.78 13.41
CA TYR A 273 1.33 7.21 14.59
C TYR A 273 0.81 7.75 15.93
N VAL A 274 0.03 8.84 15.96
CA VAL A 274 -0.68 9.31 17.17
C VAL A 274 -2.16 8.96 17.16
N ASP A 275 -2.79 8.87 15.99
CA ASP A 275 -4.22 8.57 15.83
C ASP A 275 -4.53 7.14 16.29
N SER A 276 -3.74 6.16 15.84
CA SER A 276 -3.97 4.76 16.18
C SER A 276 -3.95 4.49 17.71
N PRO A 277 -2.88 4.83 18.47
CA PRO A 277 -2.91 4.71 19.93
C PRO A 277 -3.86 5.72 20.60
N GLY A 278 -4.05 6.91 20.00
CA GLY A 278 -4.98 7.95 20.43
C GLY A 278 -6.41 7.44 20.59
N ILE A 279 -6.95 6.90 19.49
CA ILE A 279 -8.28 6.34 19.39
C ILE A 279 -8.41 5.08 20.25
N LEU A 280 -7.42 4.18 20.21
CA LEU A 280 -7.41 2.96 21.01
C LEU A 280 -7.60 3.23 22.51
N SER A 281 -7.03 4.33 23.02
CA SER A 281 -7.14 4.70 24.43
C SER A 281 -8.58 4.96 24.91
N ARG A 282 -9.51 5.23 23.98
CA ARG A 282 -10.95 5.39 24.27
C ARG A 282 -11.63 4.06 24.60
N TYR A 283 -11.01 2.93 24.23
CA TYR A 283 -11.57 1.58 24.31
C TYR A 283 -10.66 0.58 25.06
N PRO A 284 -10.55 0.68 26.41
CA PRO A 284 -9.61 -0.13 27.21
C PRO A 284 -9.73 -1.66 27.09
N GLU A 285 -10.89 -2.17 26.68
CA GLU A 285 -11.14 -3.60 26.49
C GLU A 285 -10.65 -4.12 25.13
N THR A 286 -10.33 -3.22 24.18
CA THR A 286 -9.69 -3.55 22.91
C THR A 286 -8.18 -3.53 23.08
N LYS A 287 -7.53 -4.63 22.70
CA LYS A 287 -6.08 -4.83 22.79
C LYS A 287 -5.45 -5.00 21.42
N ILE A 288 -4.31 -4.34 21.22
CA ILE A 288 -3.58 -4.31 19.96
C ILE A 288 -2.10 -4.61 20.23
N THR A 289 -1.43 -5.24 19.27
CA THR A 289 0.03 -5.38 19.28
C THR A 289 0.62 -4.42 18.25
N TYR A 290 1.58 -3.61 18.67
CA TYR A 290 2.33 -2.75 17.75
C TYR A 290 3.75 -3.26 17.62
N ASN A 291 4.17 -3.50 16.40
CA ASN A 291 5.57 -3.64 16.07
C ASN A 291 6.13 -2.27 15.71
N LEU A 292 7.27 -1.90 16.31
CA LEU A 292 8.01 -0.70 15.94
C LEU A 292 9.37 -1.14 15.40
N VAL A 293 9.68 -0.84 14.15
CA VAL A 293 11.00 -1.18 13.61
C VAL A 293 12.08 -0.30 14.25
N PRO A 294 13.24 -0.84 14.68
CA PRO A 294 14.26 -0.02 15.34
C PRO A 294 14.78 1.15 14.48
N SER A 295 14.94 0.99 13.17
CA SER A 295 15.30 2.08 12.25
C SER A 295 14.25 3.20 12.23
N PHE A 296 12.96 2.88 12.36
CA PHE A 296 11.89 3.86 12.50
C PHE A 296 11.99 4.62 13.83
N VAL A 297 12.20 3.90 14.94
CA VAL A 297 12.41 4.49 16.28
C VAL A 297 13.63 5.41 16.29
N GLU A 298 14.76 5.00 15.69
CA GLU A 298 15.98 5.82 15.57
C GLU A 298 15.66 7.17 14.91
N GLN A 299 14.93 7.15 13.80
CA GLN A 299 14.62 8.35 13.03
C GLN A 299 13.65 9.29 13.76
N LEU A 300 12.60 8.76 14.39
CA LEU A 300 11.69 9.53 15.24
C LEU A 300 12.44 10.28 16.35
N VAL A 301 13.31 9.54 17.05
CA VAL A 301 14.13 10.08 18.15
C VAL A 301 15.11 11.14 17.63
N ASP A 302 15.73 10.92 16.47
CA ASP A 302 16.69 11.84 15.87
C ASP A 302 16.06 13.16 15.42
N TYR A 303 14.87 13.12 14.81
CA TYR A 303 14.11 14.33 14.47
C TYR A 303 13.83 15.20 15.72
N HIS A 304 13.38 14.58 16.81
CA HIS A 304 13.07 15.31 18.04
C HIS A 304 14.31 15.78 18.81
N ASN A 305 15.26 14.89 19.07
CA ASN A 305 16.40 15.17 19.97
C ASN A 305 17.53 15.96 19.30
N ASN A 306 17.74 15.76 18.01
CA ASN A 306 18.85 16.37 17.27
C ASN A 306 18.39 17.41 16.25
N GLU A 307 17.08 17.66 16.13
CA GLU A 307 16.48 18.58 15.15
C GLU A 307 17.01 18.27 13.73
N ALA A 308 17.11 16.98 13.42
CA ALA A 308 17.65 16.53 12.15
C ALA A 308 16.83 17.09 10.99
N LEU A 309 17.52 17.57 9.96
CA LEU A 309 16.90 18.23 8.82
C LEU A 309 16.58 17.22 7.71
N ASP A 310 15.44 17.41 7.09
CA ASP A 310 15.14 16.94 5.73
C ASP A 310 15.14 18.11 4.74
N VAL A 311 15.07 17.80 3.44
CA VAL A 311 15.08 18.80 2.36
C VAL A 311 13.98 19.86 2.51
N HIS A 312 12.83 19.51 3.09
CA HIS A 312 11.71 20.43 3.25
C HIS A 312 11.88 21.36 4.45
N THR A 313 12.32 20.82 5.59
CA THR A 313 12.61 21.62 6.80
C THR A 313 13.82 22.54 6.60
N GLU A 314 14.83 22.10 5.85
CA GLU A 314 15.94 22.97 5.43
C GLU A 314 15.42 24.12 4.57
N PHE A 315 14.60 23.82 3.55
CA PHE A 315 14.03 24.83 2.66
C PHE A 315 13.15 25.83 3.44
N ALA A 316 12.27 25.33 4.31
CA ALA A 316 11.35 26.15 5.09
C ALA A 316 12.06 27.05 6.09
N GLY A 317 13.23 26.64 6.61
CA GLY A 317 14.09 27.45 7.48
C GLY A 317 14.85 28.58 6.76
N ARG A 318 14.78 28.68 5.43
CA ARG A 318 15.45 29.75 4.67
C ARG A 318 14.73 31.09 4.86
N ALA A 319 15.50 32.18 4.87
CA ALA A 319 14.96 33.52 5.10
C ALA A 319 14.08 34.03 3.94
N TRP A 320 12.86 34.45 4.26
CA TRP A 320 11.90 35.02 3.34
C TRP A 320 12.04 36.55 3.19
N PRO A 321 12.11 37.10 1.96
CA PRO A 321 12.13 38.55 1.74
C PRO A 321 10.81 39.22 2.15
N LEU A 322 10.87 40.18 3.08
CA LEU A 322 9.70 40.93 3.55
C LEU A 322 9.69 42.38 3.01
N ASP A 323 8.49 42.92 2.76
CA ASP A 323 8.28 44.34 2.46
C ASP A 323 8.27 45.21 3.74
N ASP A 324 8.13 46.53 3.57
CA ASP A 324 8.10 47.50 4.68
C ASP A 324 6.94 47.28 5.67
N ASN A 325 5.91 46.51 5.28
CA ASN A 325 4.76 46.17 6.11
C ASN A 325 4.90 44.78 6.75
N GLY A 326 6.00 44.06 6.51
CA GLY A 326 6.24 42.70 7.00
C GLY A 326 5.51 41.62 6.21
N THR A 327 5.01 41.92 5.01
CA THR A 327 4.39 40.93 4.10
C THR A 327 5.47 40.31 3.20
N VAL A 328 5.31 39.04 2.81
CA VAL A 328 6.24 38.39 1.89
C VAL A 328 6.25 39.09 0.54
N SER A 329 7.45 39.44 0.07
CA SER A 329 7.69 40.20 -1.17
C SER A 329 8.45 39.40 -2.24
N GLY A 330 8.95 38.21 -1.90
CA GLY A 330 9.70 37.32 -2.78
C GLY A 330 9.89 35.94 -2.16
N TYR A 331 10.50 35.03 -2.90
CA TYR A 331 10.79 33.66 -2.45
C TYR A 331 12.07 33.61 -1.59
N PRO A 332 12.23 32.56 -0.75
CA PRO A 332 13.51 32.27 -0.12
C PRO A 332 14.61 32.00 -1.16
N ASN A 333 15.88 32.03 -0.74
CA ASN A 333 17.00 31.78 -1.63
C ASN A 333 16.99 30.32 -2.14
N ALA A 334 16.48 30.11 -3.35
CA ALA A 334 16.34 28.81 -3.99
C ALA A 334 16.41 28.95 -5.52
N THR A 335 16.80 27.87 -6.19
CA THR A 335 16.71 27.73 -7.65
C THR A 335 15.25 27.59 -8.09
N SER A 336 14.98 27.85 -9.38
CA SER A 336 13.64 27.65 -9.92
C SER A 336 13.16 26.21 -9.78
N LEU A 337 14.05 25.23 -9.96
CA LEU A 337 13.72 23.81 -9.79
C LEU A 337 13.32 23.49 -8.36
N GLU A 338 14.11 23.93 -7.37
CA GLU A 338 13.76 23.75 -5.95
C GLU A 338 12.38 24.34 -5.63
N LEU A 339 12.06 25.53 -6.14
CA LEU A 339 10.76 26.16 -5.89
C LEU A 339 9.58 25.37 -6.48
N HIS A 340 9.69 24.89 -7.72
CA HIS A 340 8.63 24.06 -8.32
C HIS A 340 8.54 22.69 -7.63
N THR A 341 9.68 22.14 -7.21
CA THR A 341 9.75 20.89 -6.44
C THR A 341 8.99 21.02 -5.13
N MET A 342 9.30 22.06 -4.34
CA MET A 342 8.61 22.31 -3.08
C MET A 342 7.11 22.60 -3.27
N GLN A 343 6.72 23.35 -4.32
CA GLN A 343 5.31 23.57 -4.64
C GLN A 343 4.56 22.26 -4.88
N PHE A 344 5.14 21.36 -5.68
CA PHE A 344 4.54 20.06 -5.98
C PHE A 344 4.48 19.15 -4.74
N GLN A 345 5.61 18.98 -4.03
CA GLN A 345 5.70 18.08 -2.88
C GLN A 345 4.85 18.54 -1.69
N SER A 346 4.51 19.83 -1.62
CA SER A 346 3.59 20.36 -0.62
C SER A 346 2.12 19.97 -0.85
N PHE A 347 1.82 19.07 -1.78
CA PHE A 347 0.51 18.43 -1.95
C PHE A 347 0.52 16.93 -1.64
N TRP A 348 1.59 16.40 -1.02
CA TRP A 348 1.67 15.00 -0.60
C TRP A 348 0.86 14.63 0.65
N ASN A 349 0.09 15.56 1.21
CA ASN A 349 -0.83 15.25 2.31
C ASN A 349 -2.10 14.56 1.76
N SER A 350 -2.80 13.84 2.64
CA SER A 350 -4.01 13.09 2.28
C SER A 350 -5.14 13.94 1.68
N GLY A 351 -5.88 13.35 0.74
CA GLY A 351 -6.88 14.07 -0.07
C GLY A 351 -8.12 14.58 0.69
N TRP A 352 -8.48 14.00 1.84
CA TRP A 352 -9.67 14.42 2.61
C TRP A 352 -9.66 15.91 2.98
N ILE A 353 -8.47 16.48 3.13
CA ILE A 353 -8.22 17.87 3.52
C ILE A 353 -8.89 18.85 2.57
N TYR A 354 -9.08 18.50 1.30
CA TYR A 354 -9.68 19.40 0.30
C TYR A 354 -11.21 19.46 0.36
N ASN A 355 -11.85 18.54 1.09
CA ASN A 355 -13.30 18.31 1.05
C ASN A 355 -14.02 18.56 2.38
N VAL A 356 -13.38 19.24 3.34
CA VAL A 356 -14.01 19.57 4.63
C VAL A 356 -15.19 20.52 4.44
N SER A 357 -16.34 20.19 5.03
CA SER A 357 -17.55 21.02 5.02
C SER A 357 -17.66 21.88 6.28
N SER A 358 -18.17 23.12 6.16
CA SER A 358 -18.44 23.98 7.33
C SER A 358 -19.56 23.45 8.23
N ASP A 359 -20.39 22.55 7.70
CA ASP A 359 -21.51 21.93 8.42
C ASP A 359 -21.12 20.58 9.06
N ASP A 360 -19.88 20.12 8.85
CA ASP A 360 -19.33 18.93 9.49
C ASP A 360 -19.22 19.13 11.01
N ALA A 361 -19.74 18.18 11.79
CA ALA A 361 -19.83 18.30 13.23
C ALA A 361 -18.47 18.14 13.94
N GLU A 362 -17.53 17.42 13.33
CA GLU A 362 -16.23 17.07 13.90
C GLU A 362 -15.10 17.87 13.26
N LEU A 363 -15.08 17.95 11.93
CA LEU A 363 -14.01 18.58 11.15
C LEU A 363 -14.34 20.01 10.71
N GLY A 364 -15.59 20.47 10.88
CA GLY A 364 -16.03 21.76 10.32
C GLY A 364 -15.27 23.00 10.81
N TRP A 365 -14.55 22.89 11.93
CA TRP A 365 -13.65 23.94 12.43
C TRP A 365 -12.39 24.13 11.57
N LEU A 366 -12.00 23.12 10.78
CA LEU A 366 -10.88 23.16 9.83
C LEU A 366 -11.25 23.86 8.50
N TYR A 367 -12.55 24.07 8.25
CA TYR A 367 -13.08 24.61 6.99
C TYR A 367 -12.32 25.84 6.46
N PRO A 368 -11.92 26.85 7.27
CA PRO A 368 -11.19 28.01 6.75
C PRO A 368 -9.85 27.66 6.08
N SER A 369 -9.02 26.85 6.75
CA SER A 369 -7.70 26.47 6.20
C SER A 369 -7.82 25.43 5.10
N SER A 370 -8.78 24.50 5.22
CA SER A 370 -9.10 23.50 4.19
C SER A 370 -9.53 24.18 2.88
N GLN A 371 -10.45 25.16 2.98
CA GLN A 371 -10.88 25.95 1.83
C GLN A 371 -9.72 26.68 1.16
N ARG A 372 -8.81 27.25 1.96
CA ARG A 372 -7.61 27.92 1.43
C ARG A 372 -6.69 26.94 0.72
N TYR A 373 -6.48 25.76 1.29
CA TYR A 373 -5.64 24.72 0.70
C TYR A 373 -6.22 24.23 -0.63
N ALA A 374 -7.53 23.94 -0.68
CA ALA A 374 -8.24 23.57 -1.89
C ALA A 374 -8.19 24.66 -2.97
N GLN A 375 -8.26 25.93 -2.58
CA GLN A 375 -8.08 27.06 -3.52
C GLN A 375 -6.68 27.05 -4.14
N ILE A 376 -5.63 26.87 -3.32
CA ILE A 376 -4.25 26.83 -3.80
C ILE A 376 -4.02 25.60 -4.69
N TYR A 377 -4.56 24.44 -4.31
CA TYR A 377 -4.54 23.22 -5.13
C TYR A 377 -5.16 23.43 -6.51
N GLY A 378 -6.27 24.16 -6.60
CA GLY A 378 -6.90 24.52 -7.88
C GLY A 378 -6.14 25.58 -8.70
N MET A 379 -5.10 26.20 -8.15
CA MET A 379 -4.23 27.15 -8.84
C MET A 379 -3.00 26.48 -9.49
N THR A 380 -2.70 25.23 -9.12
CA THR A 380 -1.50 24.49 -9.51
C THR A 380 -1.81 23.27 -10.37
N LEU A 381 -0.78 22.73 -11.02
CA LEU A 381 -0.78 21.39 -11.59
C LEU A 381 -0.20 20.43 -10.54
N HIS A 382 -1.08 19.86 -9.73
CA HIS A 382 -0.75 19.15 -8.49
C HIS A 382 -0.40 17.66 -8.66
N ASN A 383 -0.59 17.07 -9.85
CA ASN A 383 -0.28 15.66 -10.15
C ASN A 383 0.90 15.53 -11.15
N LEU A 384 1.90 16.40 -11.06
CA LEU A 384 3.05 16.40 -11.98
C LEU A 384 4.14 15.40 -11.55
N LYS A 385 4.74 14.68 -12.49
CA LYS A 385 5.96 13.89 -12.23
C LYS A 385 7.19 14.82 -12.16
N PRO A 386 8.31 14.40 -11.53
CA PRO A 386 9.55 15.19 -11.44
C PRO A 386 10.00 15.79 -12.79
N ALA A 387 9.90 15.02 -13.88
CA ALA A 387 10.24 15.47 -15.23
C ALA A 387 9.36 16.61 -15.77
N THR A 388 8.14 16.75 -15.24
CA THR A 388 7.13 17.71 -15.69
C THR A 388 6.90 18.85 -14.70
N ILE A 389 7.60 18.87 -13.57
CA ILE A 389 7.38 19.80 -12.46
C ILE A 389 7.52 21.28 -12.87
N MET A 390 8.38 21.53 -13.87
CA MET A 390 8.62 22.86 -14.43
C MET A 390 7.50 23.36 -15.36
N ASN A 391 6.50 22.53 -15.67
CA ASN A 391 5.34 22.91 -16.49
C ASN A 391 4.31 23.72 -15.69
N ASP A 392 4.34 23.65 -14.36
CA ASP A 392 3.44 24.42 -13.50
C ASP A 392 3.86 25.89 -13.44
N ALA A 393 2.89 26.76 -13.20
CA ALA A 393 3.17 28.16 -12.87
C ALA A 393 3.46 28.27 -11.37
N LEU A 394 4.59 28.91 -11.04
CA LEU A 394 4.92 29.17 -9.64
C LEU A 394 3.88 30.11 -8.99
N LEU A 395 3.35 29.69 -7.84
CA LEU A 395 2.44 30.48 -7.00
C LEU A 395 3.08 31.80 -6.59
N ALA A 396 2.29 32.86 -6.44
CA ALA A 396 2.81 34.13 -5.92
C ALA A 396 3.44 33.93 -4.53
N PRO A 397 4.46 34.72 -4.13
CA PRO A 397 5.22 34.45 -2.90
C PRO A 397 4.37 34.27 -1.62
N GLN A 398 3.26 35.01 -1.48
CA GLN A 398 2.35 34.84 -0.35
C GLN A 398 1.51 33.55 -0.44
N ASP A 399 1.01 33.19 -1.64
CA ASP A 399 0.28 31.93 -1.83
C ASP A 399 1.21 30.73 -1.61
N PHE A 400 2.49 30.85 -2.01
CA PHE A 400 3.50 29.84 -1.74
C PHE A 400 3.79 29.71 -0.24
N LEU A 401 3.95 30.82 0.50
CA LEU A 401 4.11 30.75 1.96
C LEU A 401 2.87 30.09 2.61
N ASP A 402 1.67 30.46 2.18
CA ASP A 402 0.45 29.86 2.70
C ASP A 402 0.44 28.34 2.45
N LEU A 403 0.83 27.90 1.25
CA LEU A 403 0.99 26.48 0.92
C LEU A 403 1.98 25.78 1.87
N GLN A 404 3.14 26.38 2.14
CA GLN A 404 4.12 25.80 3.06
C GLN A 404 3.52 25.64 4.47
N VAL A 405 2.86 26.67 5.01
CA VAL A 405 2.25 26.59 6.35
C VAL A 405 1.16 25.52 6.38
N LEU A 406 0.28 25.47 5.39
CA LEU A 406 -0.80 24.49 5.32
C LEU A 406 -0.27 23.06 5.21
N TRP A 407 0.77 22.84 4.42
CA TRP A 407 1.39 21.52 4.26
C TRP A 407 1.89 20.97 5.59
N TYR A 408 2.64 21.74 6.38
CA TYR A 408 3.06 21.30 7.71
C TYR A 408 1.91 21.26 8.73
N LEU A 409 0.94 22.17 8.63
CA LEU A 409 -0.17 22.23 9.57
C LEU A 409 -1.04 20.97 9.48
N TYR A 410 -1.31 20.49 8.27
CA TYR A 410 -2.08 19.26 8.03
C TYR A 410 -1.30 17.96 8.24
N GLN A 411 -0.04 18.03 8.66
CA GLN A 411 0.71 16.89 9.21
C GLN A 411 0.45 16.70 10.72
N PHE A 412 -0.51 17.44 11.28
CA PHE A 412 -1.05 17.19 12.62
C PHE A 412 -2.45 16.61 12.54
N SER A 413 -2.69 15.59 13.35
CA SER A 413 -4.01 15.07 13.66
C SER A 413 -4.88 16.17 14.31
N PRO A 414 -6.10 16.42 13.77
CA PRO A 414 -7.09 17.30 14.39
C PRO A 414 -7.40 16.92 15.84
N ASP A 415 -7.60 15.63 16.12
CA ASP A 415 -7.94 15.12 17.45
C ASP A 415 -6.81 15.32 18.45
N TYR A 416 -5.57 15.09 18.01
CA TYR A 416 -4.39 15.36 18.83
C TYR A 416 -4.31 16.85 19.20
N VAL A 417 -4.46 17.74 18.21
CA VAL A 417 -4.38 19.21 18.40
C VAL A 417 -5.53 19.74 19.27
N LEU A 418 -6.69 19.10 19.26
CA LEU A 418 -7.81 19.39 20.18
C LEU A 418 -7.57 18.86 21.60
N GLY A 419 -6.53 18.05 21.81
CA GLY A 419 -6.19 17.44 23.09
C GLY A 419 -7.06 16.22 23.42
N GLN A 420 -7.71 15.61 22.43
CA GLN A 420 -8.56 14.44 22.65
C GLN A 420 -7.78 13.24 23.20
N TYR A 421 -6.49 13.14 22.87
CA TYR A 421 -5.61 12.04 23.32
C TYR A 421 -4.91 12.30 24.67
N GLN A 422 -5.23 13.40 25.35
CA GLN A 422 -4.58 13.77 26.62
C GLN A 422 -4.84 12.79 27.76
N SER A 423 -5.84 11.90 27.65
CA SER A 423 -6.15 10.88 28.66
C SER A 423 -5.11 9.77 28.76
N ILE A 424 -4.31 9.56 27.72
CA ILE A 424 -3.28 8.50 27.67
C ILE A 424 -2.22 8.74 28.75
N GLU A 425 -1.75 9.99 28.87
CA GLU A 425 -0.67 10.36 29.77
C GLU A 425 -0.64 11.87 30.10
N ASP A 426 0.06 12.23 31.17
CA ASP A 426 0.36 13.63 31.52
C ASP A 426 1.73 14.04 30.95
N SER A 427 1.77 14.29 29.65
CA SER A 427 3.00 14.70 28.95
C SER A 427 3.69 15.91 29.57
N SER A 428 2.91 16.83 30.17
CA SER A 428 3.43 18.03 30.81
C SER A 428 4.23 17.75 32.09
N ALA A 429 3.89 16.67 32.81
CA ALA A 429 4.62 16.24 33.99
C ALA A 429 6.05 15.77 33.66
N ASP A 430 6.26 15.29 32.44
CA ASP A 430 7.56 14.82 31.92
C ASP A 430 8.35 15.91 31.19
N GLY A 431 7.82 17.14 31.12
CA GLY A 431 8.47 18.27 30.44
C GLY A 431 8.28 18.30 28.92
N ARG A 432 7.36 17.48 28.39
CA ARG A 432 6.94 17.46 26.98
C ARG A 432 5.75 18.40 26.74
N PRO A 433 5.44 18.81 25.49
CA PRO A 433 4.26 19.63 25.24
C PRO A 433 2.97 18.87 25.58
N ALA A 434 1.95 19.59 26.06
CA ALA A 434 0.59 19.06 26.16
C ALA A 434 0.10 18.64 24.76
N HIS A 435 -0.78 17.65 24.66
CA HIS A 435 -1.25 17.18 23.35
C HIS A 435 -2.00 18.31 22.62
N GLY A 436 -2.87 19.03 23.33
CA GLY A 436 -3.61 20.16 22.76
C GLY A 436 -2.77 21.45 22.61
N ASP A 437 -2.89 22.11 21.46
CA ASP A 437 -2.21 23.38 21.15
C ASP A 437 -3.18 24.43 20.57
N VAL A 438 -3.46 25.46 21.36
CA VAL A 438 -4.37 26.56 20.98
C VAL A 438 -3.83 27.40 19.81
N THR A 439 -2.51 27.51 19.66
CA THR A 439 -1.91 28.25 18.53
C THR A 439 -2.13 27.48 17.24
N LEU A 440 -1.90 26.16 17.21
CA LEU A 440 -2.21 25.33 16.03
C LEU A 440 -3.70 25.38 15.70
N GLN A 441 -4.58 25.29 16.70
CA GLN A 441 -6.04 25.47 16.50
C GLN A 441 -6.38 26.81 15.85
N ASN A 442 -5.74 27.90 16.27
CA ASN A 442 -5.95 29.22 15.68
C ASN A 442 -5.44 29.30 14.23
N LEU A 443 -4.38 28.58 13.87
CA LEU A 443 -3.84 28.53 12.50
C LEU A 443 -4.75 27.74 11.56
N PHE A 444 -5.32 26.63 12.02
CA PHE A 444 -6.34 25.86 11.28
C PHE A 444 -7.63 26.66 11.02
N ALA A 445 -7.98 27.55 11.95
CA ALA A 445 -9.15 28.43 11.82
C ALA A 445 -8.91 29.68 10.94
N GLN A 446 -7.73 29.84 10.33
CA GLN A 446 -7.40 30.94 9.40
C GLN A 446 -7.64 30.54 7.94
N ASP A 447 -8.04 31.49 7.10
CA ASP A 447 -8.31 31.32 5.66
C ASP A 447 -7.13 31.75 4.77
N GLY A 448 -5.90 31.67 5.28
CA GLY A 448 -4.65 32.08 4.62
C GLY A 448 -4.06 33.39 5.16
N GLY A 449 -3.12 33.97 4.42
CA GLY A 449 -2.39 35.17 4.85
C GLY A 449 -1.43 34.89 6.00
N TYR A 450 -0.85 33.69 6.02
CA TYR A 450 0.08 33.26 7.05
C TYR A 450 1.39 34.06 6.98
N THR A 451 2.04 34.18 8.13
CA THR A 451 3.31 34.87 8.28
C THR A 451 4.47 33.90 8.36
N THR A 452 5.70 34.39 8.15
CA THR A 452 6.90 33.56 8.34
C THR A 452 7.04 33.06 9.78
N ALA A 453 6.49 33.80 10.75
CA ALA A 453 6.47 33.37 12.15
C ALA A 453 5.48 32.21 12.40
N ASP A 454 4.41 32.10 11.59
CA ASP A 454 3.49 30.97 11.66
C ASP A 454 4.14 29.70 11.08
N LEU A 455 4.90 29.83 9.99
CA LEU A 455 5.73 28.75 9.44
C LEU A 455 6.78 28.27 10.46
N ASP A 456 7.54 29.20 11.06
CA ASP A 456 8.52 28.91 12.10
C ASP A 456 7.87 28.20 13.31
N TYR A 457 6.65 28.64 13.70
CA TYR A 457 5.91 28.05 14.80
C TYR A 457 5.48 26.61 14.51
N VAL A 458 4.82 26.38 13.38
CA VAL A 458 4.30 25.05 13.02
C VAL A 458 5.41 24.01 12.93
N ILE A 459 6.57 24.36 12.33
CA ILE A 459 7.72 23.45 12.25
C ILE A 459 8.29 23.17 13.64
N SER A 460 8.48 24.21 14.45
CA SER A 460 8.99 24.06 15.82
C SER A 460 8.03 23.23 16.68
N ALA A 461 6.72 23.43 16.52
CA ALA A 461 5.69 22.67 17.20
C ALA A 461 5.78 21.21 16.76
N GLN A 462 5.90 20.90 15.47
CA GLN A 462 5.95 19.53 14.98
C GLN A 462 7.12 18.77 15.62
N LEU A 463 8.33 19.31 15.54
CA LEU A 463 9.53 18.70 16.15
C LEU A 463 9.39 18.54 17.68
N LEU A 464 8.73 19.47 18.36
CA LEU A 464 8.52 19.38 19.81
C LEU A 464 7.46 18.34 20.18
N HIS A 465 6.36 18.26 19.43
CA HIS A 465 5.25 17.35 19.70
C HIS A 465 5.59 15.89 19.32
N MET A 466 6.54 15.66 18.41
CA MET A 466 7.06 14.30 18.12
C MET A 466 7.61 13.59 19.36
N ALA A 467 8.01 14.35 20.40
CA ALA A 467 8.39 13.80 21.71
C ALA A 467 7.29 12.95 22.38
N ASN A 468 6.03 13.10 21.95
CA ASN A 468 4.88 12.40 22.52
C ASN A 468 4.56 11.07 21.84
N VAL A 469 5.09 10.79 20.65
CA VAL A 469 4.74 9.58 19.87
C VAL A 469 5.07 8.31 20.66
N LEU A 470 6.34 8.03 20.94
CA LEU A 470 6.76 6.81 21.65
C LEU A 470 6.20 6.70 23.09
N PRO A 471 6.11 7.79 23.88
CA PRO A 471 5.47 7.72 25.20
C PRO A 471 3.99 7.33 25.18
N MET A 472 3.21 7.72 24.17
CA MET A 472 1.81 7.27 24.04
C MET A 472 1.72 5.74 23.95
N TYR A 473 2.55 5.11 23.10
CA TYR A 473 2.68 3.66 23.05
C TYR A 473 3.14 3.08 24.39
N SER A 474 4.15 3.67 25.00
CA SER A 474 4.70 3.19 26.29
C SER A 474 3.68 3.24 27.42
N ALA A 475 2.83 4.27 27.46
CA ALA A 475 1.77 4.41 28.46
C ALA A 475 0.69 3.32 28.32
N LEU A 476 0.27 3.02 27.08
CA LEU A 476 -0.66 1.92 26.80
C LEU A 476 -0.05 0.55 27.05
N ALA A 477 1.25 0.37 26.79
CA ALA A 477 1.95 -0.88 27.10
C ALA A 477 2.03 -1.09 28.62
N ALA A 478 2.29 -0.01 29.38
CA ALA A 478 2.34 -0.04 30.84
C ALA A 478 0.97 -0.33 31.49
N SER A 479 -0.14 0.03 30.83
CA SER A 479 -1.49 -0.30 31.29
C SER A 479 -1.90 -1.75 30.95
N GLY A 480 -1.12 -2.44 30.11
CA GLY A 480 -1.43 -3.78 29.61
C GLY A 480 -2.50 -3.81 28.51
N GLN A 481 -2.81 -2.65 27.91
CA GLN A 481 -3.74 -2.57 26.78
C GLN A 481 -3.06 -2.98 25.46
N ILE A 482 -1.76 -2.72 25.32
CA ILE A 482 -1.00 -3.12 24.14
C ILE A 482 0.24 -3.94 24.48
N GLU A 483 0.73 -4.69 23.50
CA GLU A 483 2.07 -5.27 23.48
C GLU A 483 2.93 -4.54 22.44
N LEU A 484 4.16 -4.17 22.79
CA LEU A 484 5.13 -3.68 21.81
C LEU A 484 6.12 -4.79 21.44
N THR A 485 6.37 -4.90 20.15
CA THR A 485 7.28 -5.88 19.55
C THR A 485 8.33 -5.18 18.69
N THR A 486 9.36 -5.91 18.27
CA THR A 486 10.47 -5.37 17.48
C THR A 486 10.72 -6.18 16.20
N SER A 487 11.69 -5.73 15.42
CA SER A 487 12.14 -6.33 14.18
C SER A 487 13.67 -6.26 14.13
N PRO A 488 14.35 -6.96 13.21
CA PRO A 488 15.77 -6.71 12.93
C PRO A 488 16.02 -5.21 12.63
N TYR A 489 17.13 -4.65 13.11
CA TYR A 489 17.31 -3.20 13.26
C TYR A 489 16.95 -2.37 12.01
N TYR A 490 17.61 -2.66 10.88
CA TYR A 490 17.40 -1.96 9.61
C TYR A 490 16.53 -2.77 8.65
N HIS A 491 15.64 -3.60 9.19
CA HIS A 491 14.67 -4.36 8.42
C HIS A 491 15.22 -5.29 7.31
N PRO A 492 16.34 -6.03 7.47
CA PRO A 492 16.79 -6.99 6.45
C PRO A 492 15.90 -8.24 6.32
N ILE A 493 15.82 -8.79 5.11
CA ILE A 493 15.30 -10.15 4.85
C ILE A 493 16.26 -11.18 5.46
N MET A 494 15.99 -11.58 6.72
CA MET A 494 16.85 -12.50 7.47
C MET A 494 17.12 -13.82 6.74
N PRO A 495 16.14 -14.46 6.06
CA PRO A 495 16.42 -15.66 5.25
C PRO A 495 17.54 -15.47 4.23
N LEU A 496 17.55 -14.34 3.50
CA LEU A 496 18.59 -14.03 2.50
C LEU A 496 19.95 -13.81 3.15
N LEU A 497 20.02 -13.19 4.34
CA LEU A 497 21.28 -13.09 5.09
C LEU A 497 21.80 -14.47 5.53
N MET A 498 20.90 -15.37 5.90
CA MET A 498 21.23 -16.66 6.53
C MET A 498 21.44 -17.83 5.60
N MET A 499 21.02 -17.73 4.33
CA MET A 499 21.31 -18.75 3.33
C MET A 499 22.67 -18.52 2.66
N ASP A 500 23.31 -19.61 2.24
CA ASP A 500 24.40 -19.51 1.26
C ASP A 500 23.81 -19.11 -0.10
N GLY A 501 24.64 -18.60 -1.01
CA GLY A 501 24.24 -17.99 -2.29
C GLY A 501 23.13 -18.69 -3.10
N TRP A 502 22.53 -17.95 -4.02
CA TRP A 502 21.33 -18.38 -4.75
C TRP A 502 21.37 -18.05 -6.24
N THR A 503 20.37 -18.57 -6.94
CA THR A 503 19.99 -18.17 -8.30
C THR A 503 18.47 -18.31 -8.38
N PHE A 504 17.78 -17.19 -8.53
CA PHE A 504 16.31 -17.12 -8.62
C PHE A 504 15.88 -17.04 -10.10
N GLU A 505 14.74 -16.42 -10.38
CA GLU A 505 14.11 -16.34 -11.71
C GLU A 505 14.97 -15.59 -12.75
N ASP A 506 15.74 -14.58 -12.34
CA ASP A 506 16.67 -13.81 -13.20
C ASP A 506 17.85 -14.62 -13.77
N GLY A 507 18.14 -15.80 -13.21
CA GLY A 507 19.29 -16.62 -13.58
C GLY A 507 20.66 -16.05 -13.19
N ILE A 508 20.72 -14.98 -12.39
CA ILE A 508 21.97 -14.36 -11.93
C ILE A 508 22.41 -15.02 -10.62
N GLU A 509 23.64 -15.50 -10.58
CA GLU A 509 24.20 -16.12 -9.38
C GLU A 509 24.69 -15.04 -8.39
N VAL A 510 24.20 -15.10 -7.16
CA VAL A 510 24.73 -14.33 -6.02
C VAL A 510 25.56 -15.27 -5.16
N ASP A 511 26.89 -15.24 -5.32
CA ASP A 511 27.81 -16.08 -4.56
C ASP A 511 28.18 -15.44 -3.22
N LYS A 512 27.68 -16.01 -2.12
CA LYS A 512 28.05 -15.62 -0.76
C LYS A 512 27.93 -16.78 0.23
N ASP A 513 28.71 -16.69 1.29
CA ASP A 513 28.48 -17.46 2.52
C ASP A 513 27.31 -16.87 3.32
N SER A 514 26.65 -17.69 4.14
CA SER A 514 25.69 -17.24 5.16
C SER A 514 26.31 -16.27 6.19
N TRP A 515 25.55 -15.27 6.63
CA TRP A 515 25.99 -14.19 7.54
C TRP A 515 25.23 -14.20 8.88
N PRO A 516 25.36 -15.28 9.69
CA PRO A 516 24.63 -15.41 10.95
C PRO A 516 25.00 -14.34 11.99
N ASP A 517 26.24 -13.82 11.95
CA ASP A 517 26.68 -12.75 12.86
C ASP A 517 25.99 -11.42 12.53
N ASP A 518 25.77 -11.12 11.26
CA ASP A 518 25.06 -9.91 10.82
C ASP A 518 23.60 -9.97 11.29
N THR A 519 22.91 -11.11 11.09
CA THR A 519 21.56 -11.35 11.63
C THR A 519 21.53 -11.21 13.16
N ARG A 520 22.49 -11.82 13.87
CA ARG A 520 22.59 -11.72 15.33
C ARG A 520 22.76 -10.27 15.77
N ASN A 521 23.62 -9.49 15.10
CA ASN A 521 23.88 -8.10 15.46
C ASN A 521 22.67 -7.21 15.18
N GLN A 522 21.97 -7.39 14.05
CA GLN A 522 20.72 -6.68 13.74
C GLN A 522 19.66 -6.94 14.83
N LEU A 523 19.52 -8.19 15.29
CA LEU A 523 18.59 -8.54 16.37
C LEU A 523 19.04 -7.96 17.72
N VAL A 524 20.29 -8.15 18.13
CA VAL A 524 20.80 -7.64 19.41
C VAL A 524 20.72 -6.11 19.47
N ASN A 525 21.14 -5.41 18.43
CA ASN A 525 21.09 -3.96 18.38
C ASN A 525 19.63 -3.47 18.47
N GLY A 526 18.69 -4.15 17.80
CA GLY A 526 17.27 -3.79 17.85
C GLY A 526 16.70 -3.92 19.26
N MET A 527 17.01 -5.03 19.92
CA MET A 527 16.63 -5.28 21.31
C MET A 527 17.28 -4.26 22.29
N ASP A 528 18.53 -3.87 22.04
CA ASP A 528 19.26 -2.89 22.84
C ASP A 528 18.69 -1.48 22.69
N LEU A 529 18.30 -1.07 21.46
CA LEU A 529 17.62 0.20 21.22
C LEU A 529 16.26 0.24 21.93
N PHE A 530 15.48 -0.82 21.83
CA PHE A 530 14.19 -0.92 22.54
C PHE A 530 14.35 -0.78 24.06
N GLU A 531 15.34 -1.47 24.65
CA GLU A 531 15.61 -1.35 26.07
C GLU A 531 16.06 0.07 26.46
N ALA A 532 16.82 0.75 25.59
CA ALA A 532 17.29 2.11 25.83
C ALA A 532 16.18 3.17 25.72
N GLU A 533 15.34 3.10 24.68
CA GLU A 533 14.34 4.12 24.37
C GLU A 533 12.98 3.87 25.04
N LEU A 534 12.58 2.61 25.22
CA LEU A 534 11.28 2.23 25.78
C LEU A 534 11.37 1.56 27.16
N GLY A 535 12.58 1.22 27.63
CA GLY A 535 12.82 0.75 28.99
C GLY A 535 12.54 -0.74 29.24
N PHE A 536 12.27 -1.53 28.19
CA PHE A 536 12.10 -2.98 28.29
C PHE A 536 12.55 -3.71 27.02
N ARG A 537 12.75 -5.03 27.15
CA ARG A 537 13.04 -5.92 26.00
C ARG A 537 11.76 -6.60 25.53
N PRO A 538 11.39 -6.47 24.25
CA PRO A 538 10.18 -7.09 23.72
C PRO A 538 10.31 -8.62 23.67
N THR A 539 9.19 -9.32 23.76
CA THR A 539 9.14 -10.79 23.66
C THR A 539 8.55 -11.29 22.34
N GLY A 540 7.91 -10.40 21.58
CA GLY A 540 7.42 -10.65 20.23
C GLY A 540 8.30 -10.02 19.17
N MET A 541 8.26 -10.57 17.96
CA MET A 541 8.96 -10.04 16.80
C MET A 541 8.10 -10.11 15.53
N TRP A 542 8.17 -9.06 14.72
CA TRP A 542 7.81 -9.12 13.30
C TRP A 542 9.11 -9.38 12.52
N PRO A 543 9.32 -10.58 11.94
CA PRO A 543 10.37 -10.76 10.95
C PRO A 543 10.11 -9.81 9.78
N SER A 544 11.14 -9.16 9.24
CA SER A 544 10.98 -8.26 8.09
C SER A 544 10.22 -8.95 6.97
N GLU A 545 9.14 -8.32 6.49
CA GLU A 545 8.26 -8.88 5.45
C GLU A 545 7.64 -10.23 5.82
N GLN A 546 7.48 -10.47 7.12
CA GLN A 546 7.07 -11.75 7.67
C GLN A 546 7.95 -12.92 7.17
N SER A 547 9.17 -12.62 6.74
CA SER A 547 10.05 -13.58 6.11
C SER A 547 10.65 -14.55 7.12
N VAL A 548 10.53 -15.84 6.84
CA VAL A 548 10.94 -16.93 7.73
C VAL A 548 11.82 -17.93 7.00
N SER A 549 12.65 -18.64 7.76
CA SER A 549 13.39 -19.82 7.32
C SER A 549 13.77 -20.70 8.51
N PRO A 550 14.06 -22.00 8.32
CA PRO A 550 14.55 -22.85 9.43
C PRO A 550 15.81 -22.32 10.11
N ALA A 551 16.71 -21.67 9.35
CA ALA A 551 18.01 -21.24 9.84
C ALA A 551 17.89 -20.09 10.86
N MET A 552 16.93 -19.17 10.68
CA MET A 552 16.79 -17.98 11.51
C MET A 552 16.15 -18.20 12.89
N VAL A 553 15.44 -19.31 13.08
CA VAL A 553 14.74 -19.58 14.34
C VAL A 553 15.69 -19.56 15.54
N GLN A 554 16.92 -20.07 15.40
CA GLN A 554 17.88 -20.11 16.50
C GLN A 554 18.37 -18.72 16.91
N PRO A 555 18.93 -17.86 16.01
CA PRO A 555 19.24 -16.47 16.32
C PRO A 555 18.09 -15.66 16.93
N VAL A 556 16.85 -15.88 16.48
CA VAL A 556 15.66 -15.23 17.04
C VAL A 556 15.44 -15.64 18.49
N SER A 557 15.49 -16.95 18.78
CA SER A 557 15.35 -17.44 20.16
C SER A 557 16.51 -17.02 21.08
N ASP A 558 17.73 -16.89 20.54
CA ASP A 558 18.94 -16.53 21.29
C ASP A 558 18.84 -15.14 21.93
N VAL A 559 18.13 -14.20 21.28
CA VAL A 559 17.96 -12.83 21.77
C VAL A 559 16.77 -12.68 22.73
N GLY A 560 16.05 -13.77 23.01
CA GLY A 560 14.96 -13.80 23.98
C GLY A 560 13.55 -13.58 23.41
N ILE A 561 13.41 -13.56 22.08
CA ILE A 561 12.10 -13.58 21.43
C ILE A 561 11.41 -14.91 21.73
N GLN A 562 10.17 -14.81 22.18
CA GLN A 562 9.31 -15.94 22.57
C GLN A 562 8.28 -16.25 21.49
N TRP A 563 7.89 -15.26 20.70
CA TRP A 563 6.99 -15.46 19.58
C TRP A 563 7.29 -14.56 18.38
N MET A 564 6.91 -15.00 17.18
CA MET A 564 7.01 -14.23 15.94
C MET A 564 5.79 -14.44 15.04
N ALA A 565 5.56 -13.54 14.08
CA ALA A 565 4.47 -13.64 13.10
C ALA A 565 4.99 -13.99 11.69
N THR A 566 4.22 -14.78 10.93
CA THR A 566 4.41 -14.97 9.48
C THR A 566 3.07 -15.21 8.79
N ASP A 567 3.07 -15.48 7.49
CA ASP A 567 1.86 -15.61 6.66
C ASP A 567 1.34 -17.04 6.54
N GLU A 568 0.04 -17.22 6.29
CA GLU A 568 -0.59 -18.52 6.10
C GLU A 568 0.01 -19.35 4.97
N VAL A 569 0.56 -18.74 3.91
CA VAL A 569 1.24 -19.49 2.84
C VAL A 569 2.51 -20.15 3.39
N ASN A 570 3.18 -19.53 4.36
CA ASN A 570 4.29 -20.15 5.06
C ASN A 570 3.83 -21.28 5.99
N LEU A 571 2.62 -21.22 6.56
CA LEU A 571 2.01 -22.36 7.26
C LEU A 571 1.78 -23.53 6.31
N ALA A 572 1.17 -23.26 5.15
CA ALA A 572 0.88 -24.26 4.13
C ALA A 572 2.16 -24.93 3.59
N GLY A 573 3.23 -24.15 3.42
CA GLY A 573 4.56 -24.65 3.04
C GLY A 573 5.33 -25.38 4.15
N SER A 574 4.86 -25.32 5.40
CA SER A 574 5.50 -25.95 6.55
C SER A 574 5.04 -27.40 6.74
N THR A 575 5.85 -28.21 7.44
CA THR A 575 5.53 -29.62 7.72
C THR A 575 5.34 -29.92 9.20
N ASP A 576 4.38 -30.79 9.50
CA ASP A 576 4.11 -31.32 10.84
C ASP A 576 5.18 -32.34 11.29
N MET A 577 5.07 -32.82 12.53
CA MET A 577 5.98 -33.84 13.09
C MET A 577 5.94 -35.20 12.38
N ASN A 578 4.97 -35.43 11.49
CA ASN A 578 4.88 -36.63 10.65
C ASN A 578 5.45 -36.40 9.23
N GLY A 579 5.85 -35.17 8.89
CA GLY A 579 6.33 -34.77 7.57
C GLY A 579 5.24 -34.47 6.55
N ASN A 580 3.99 -34.28 6.98
CA ASN A 580 2.90 -33.83 6.11
C ASN A 580 2.86 -32.30 6.08
N TYR A 581 2.50 -31.72 4.94
CA TYR A 581 2.17 -30.30 4.87
C TYR A 581 0.95 -29.98 5.75
N ILE A 582 0.97 -28.79 6.36
CA ILE A 582 -0.12 -28.32 7.21
C ILE A 582 -1.19 -27.69 6.33
N ASP A 583 -2.43 -28.09 6.52
CA ASP A 583 -3.57 -27.56 5.75
C ASP A 583 -4.05 -26.25 6.41
N SER A 584 -3.73 -25.11 5.80
CA SER A 584 -4.11 -23.79 6.31
C SER A 584 -5.59 -23.44 6.06
N SER A 585 -6.30 -24.16 5.16
CA SER A 585 -7.74 -23.95 4.94
C SER A 585 -8.61 -24.46 6.08
N ILE A 586 -8.02 -25.14 7.07
CA ILE A 586 -8.70 -25.56 8.29
C ILE A 586 -8.55 -24.44 9.31
N ALA A 587 -9.65 -23.76 9.65
CA ALA A 587 -9.67 -22.64 10.59
C ALA A 587 -8.87 -22.88 11.88
N SER A 588 -9.03 -24.05 12.51
CA SER A 588 -8.28 -24.34 13.74
C SER A 588 -6.78 -24.58 13.56
N ASN A 589 -6.28 -24.87 12.35
CA ASN A 589 -4.84 -24.92 12.07
C ASN A 589 -4.27 -23.51 11.92
N LEU A 590 -4.96 -22.65 11.17
CA LEU A 590 -4.57 -21.25 10.94
C LEU A 590 -4.67 -20.42 12.23
N ALA A 591 -5.79 -20.53 12.93
CA ALA A 591 -6.07 -19.85 14.20
C ALA A 591 -5.39 -20.54 15.41
N THR A 592 -4.17 -21.07 15.25
CA THR A 592 -3.41 -21.69 16.34
C THR A 592 -1.94 -21.30 16.25
N PRO A 593 -1.31 -20.84 17.35
CA PRO A 593 0.14 -20.69 17.39
C PRO A 593 0.86 -22.04 17.32
N TRP A 594 1.94 -22.12 16.56
CA TRP A 594 2.76 -23.34 16.41
C TRP A 594 4.14 -23.16 17.03
N ILE A 595 4.66 -24.18 17.70
CA ILE A 595 6.05 -24.16 18.18
C ILE A 595 6.98 -24.55 17.04
N VAL A 596 7.94 -23.67 16.76
CA VAL A 596 9.05 -23.89 15.83
C VAL A 596 10.34 -23.99 16.64
N THR A 597 11.15 -25.01 16.35
CA THR A 597 12.39 -25.29 17.10
C THR A 597 13.61 -25.03 16.24
N GLY A 598 14.49 -24.15 16.72
CA GLY A 598 15.79 -23.86 16.13
C GLY A 598 16.78 -25.01 16.28
N VAL A 599 17.88 -24.94 15.53
CA VAL A 599 18.86 -26.02 15.42
C VAL A 599 19.50 -26.46 16.75
N ASP A 600 19.59 -25.55 17.74
CA ASP A 600 20.14 -25.84 19.07
C ASP A 600 19.05 -26.08 20.13
N GLY A 601 17.78 -26.17 19.71
CA GLY A 601 16.64 -26.46 20.57
C GLY A 601 15.94 -25.24 21.16
N GLY A 602 16.28 -24.02 20.72
CA GLY A 602 15.49 -22.83 21.04
C GLY A 602 14.09 -22.93 20.45
N GLU A 603 13.05 -22.64 21.23
CA GLU A 603 11.66 -22.71 20.78
C GLU A 603 11.07 -21.30 20.67
N VAL A 604 10.40 -21.02 19.55
CA VAL A 604 9.67 -19.78 19.28
C VAL A 604 8.24 -20.15 18.88
N ALA A 605 7.24 -19.55 19.52
CA ALA A 605 5.86 -19.67 19.08
C ALA A 605 5.65 -18.83 17.81
N THR A 606 5.10 -19.41 16.76
CA THR A 606 4.84 -18.71 15.50
C THR A 606 3.34 -18.61 15.29
N ILE A 607 2.85 -17.38 15.11
CA ILE A 607 1.46 -17.10 14.75
C ILE A 607 1.40 -16.82 13.25
N PHE A 608 0.27 -17.17 12.63
CA PHE A 608 0.10 -17.09 11.19
C PHE A 608 -1.03 -16.13 10.85
N ARG A 609 -0.71 -15.13 10.02
CA ARG A 609 -1.64 -14.12 9.49
C ARG A 609 -2.75 -14.81 8.71
N ASP A 610 -3.99 -14.52 9.05
CA ASP A 610 -5.12 -14.72 8.15
C ASP A 610 -5.06 -13.65 7.07
N ARG A 611 -4.75 -14.06 5.85
CA ARG A 611 -4.50 -13.16 4.72
C ARG A 611 -5.77 -12.44 4.31
N VAL A 612 -6.88 -13.16 4.16
CA VAL A 612 -8.16 -12.63 3.67
C VAL A 612 -8.60 -11.43 4.50
N ILE A 613 -8.70 -11.58 5.81
CA ILE A 613 -9.21 -10.49 6.66
C ILE A 613 -8.20 -9.34 6.81
N SER A 614 -6.90 -9.66 6.77
CA SER A 614 -5.84 -8.65 6.85
C SER A 614 -5.81 -7.79 5.57
N ASP A 615 -5.96 -8.42 4.40
CA ASP A 615 -6.00 -7.74 3.10
C ASP A 615 -7.28 -6.93 2.92
N ARG A 616 -8.42 -7.38 3.46
CA ARG A 616 -9.66 -6.57 3.45
C ARG A 616 -9.46 -5.23 4.16
N ILE A 617 -8.78 -5.21 5.31
CA ILE A 617 -8.45 -3.94 5.99
C ILE A 617 -7.50 -3.10 5.13
N ALA A 618 -6.47 -3.73 4.58
CA ALA A 618 -5.42 -3.03 3.85
C ALA A 618 -5.89 -2.42 2.52
N PHE A 619 -6.76 -3.12 1.80
CA PHE A 619 -7.03 -2.84 0.38
C PHE A 619 -8.53 -2.71 0.01
N ALA A 620 -9.46 -3.21 0.83
CA ALA A 620 -10.88 -3.23 0.50
C ALA A 620 -11.72 -2.22 1.31
N TYR A 621 -11.54 -2.19 2.64
CA TYR A 621 -12.42 -1.45 3.55
C TYR A 621 -12.40 0.07 3.38
N GLY A 622 -11.35 0.63 2.78
CA GLY A 622 -11.31 2.07 2.47
C GLY A 622 -12.47 2.54 1.58
N LYS A 623 -13.10 1.63 0.82
CA LYS A 623 -14.23 1.90 -0.09
C LYS A 623 -15.59 1.78 0.58
N MET A 624 -15.65 1.33 1.83
CA MET A 624 -16.87 1.06 2.57
C MET A 624 -17.13 2.16 3.59
N THR A 625 -18.37 2.25 4.07
CA THR A 625 -18.63 3.01 5.29
C THR A 625 -17.90 2.33 6.47
N PRO A 626 -17.46 3.10 7.49
CA PRO A 626 -16.92 2.53 8.72
C PRO A 626 -17.76 1.39 9.30
N GLU A 627 -19.08 1.58 9.32
CA GLU A 627 -20.04 0.65 9.90
C GLU A 627 -20.13 -0.66 9.11
N ASP A 628 -20.17 -0.58 7.77
CA ASP A 628 -20.21 -1.77 6.90
C ASP A 628 -18.89 -2.56 6.99
N ALA A 629 -17.75 -1.87 6.95
CA ALA A 629 -16.44 -2.49 7.02
C ALA A 629 -16.22 -3.25 8.34
N VAL A 630 -16.62 -2.63 9.46
CA VAL A 630 -16.50 -3.26 10.78
C VAL A 630 -17.49 -4.41 10.93
N SER A 631 -18.65 -4.34 10.29
CA SER A 631 -19.61 -5.44 10.28
C SER A 631 -19.10 -6.65 9.52
N ASP A 632 -18.58 -6.46 8.30
CA ASP A 632 -17.92 -7.52 7.53
C ASP A 632 -16.77 -8.15 8.34
N PHE A 633 -15.96 -7.31 8.99
CA PHE A 633 -14.87 -7.78 9.83
C PHE A 633 -15.34 -8.71 10.96
N LEU A 634 -16.35 -8.28 11.73
CA LEU A 634 -16.84 -9.06 12.87
C LEU A 634 -17.53 -10.35 12.42
N ASN A 635 -18.29 -10.30 11.32
CA ASN A 635 -18.94 -11.46 10.74
C ASN A 635 -17.91 -12.50 10.26
N TYR A 636 -16.82 -12.06 9.62
CA TYR A 636 -15.73 -12.95 9.22
C TYR A 636 -15.13 -13.67 10.44
N VAL A 637 -14.80 -12.93 11.50
CA VAL A 637 -14.20 -13.52 12.72
C VAL A 637 -15.17 -14.49 13.41
N ASP A 638 -16.47 -14.18 13.44
CA ASP A 638 -17.50 -15.09 13.95
C ASP A 638 -17.67 -16.33 13.06
N GLY A 639 -17.51 -16.20 11.74
CA GLY A 639 -17.45 -17.30 10.79
C GLY A 639 -16.34 -18.29 11.13
N VAL A 640 -15.11 -17.78 11.31
CA VAL A 640 -13.95 -18.58 11.74
C VAL A 640 -14.22 -19.26 13.10
N ARG A 641 -14.83 -18.55 14.05
CA ARG A 641 -15.24 -19.14 15.34
C ARG A 641 -16.21 -20.31 15.15
N ASN A 642 -17.20 -20.16 14.28
CA ASN A 642 -18.22 -21.17 14.00
C ASN A 642 -17.63 -22.40 13.31
N GLU A 643 -16.66 -22.23 12.41
CA GLU A 643 -15.92 -23.35 11.82
C GLU A 643 -15.17 -24.17 12.88
N ILE A 644 -14.48 -23.50 13.80
CA ILE A 644 -13.79 -24.17 14.91
C ILE A 644 -14.77 -24.94 15.81
N LEU A 645 -15.96 -24.39 16.07
CA LEU A 645 -17.02 -25.09 16.80
C LEU A 645 -17.54 -26.31 16.02
N ALA A 646 -17.71 -26.19 14.69
CA ALA A 646 -18.13 -27.29 13.82
C ALA A 646 -17.10 -28.43 13.78
N GLU A 647 -15.82 -28.13 13.96
CA GLU A 647 -14.76 -29.13 14.19
C GLU A 647 -14.84 -29.84 15.56
N GLY A 648 -15.71 -29.37 16.46
CA GLY A 648 -15.83 -29.87 17.84
C GLY A 648 -14.70 -29.39 18.75
N LYS A 649 -14.08 -28.26 18.43
CA LYS A 649 -13.01 -27.61 19.21
C LYS A 649 -13.59 -26.41 19.96
N ASP A 650 -12.86 -25.97 20.98
CA ASP A 650 -13.24 -24.83 21.82
C ASP A 650 -12.46 -23.59 21.35
N PRO A 651 -13.10 -22.59 20.73
CA PRO A 651 -12.46 -21.40 20.17
C PRO A 651 -11.64 -20.59 21.18
N SER A 652 -11.93 -20.70 22.48
CA SER A 652 -11.14 -20.01 23.51
C SER A 652 -9.68 -20.52 23.63
N ASN A 653 -9.38 -21.68 23.05
CA ASN A 653 -8.03 -22.26 22.94
C ASN A 653 -7.33 -21.91 21.62
N HIS A 654 -7.96 -21.11 20.76
CA HIS A 654 -7.47 -20.69 19.45
C HIS A 654 -7.20 -19.17 19.42
N LEU A 655 -6.33 -18.75 18.50
CA LEU A 655 -5.90 -17.37 18.29
C LEU A 655 -5.89 -17.07 16.79
N LEU A 656 -6.89 -16.32 16.30
CA LEU A 656 -6.89 -15.76 14.96
C LEU A 656 -5.97 -14.54 14.92
N THR A 657 -5.16 -14.40 13.86
CA THR A 657 -4.17 -13.33 13.74
C THR A 657 -4.48 -12.44 12.54
N VAL A 658 -4.72 -11.16 12.80
CA VAL A 658 -4.77 -10.09 11.80
C VAL A 658 -3.42 -9.39 11.87
N ALA A 659 -2.69 -9.35 10.76
CA ALA A 659 -1.35 -8.78 10.72
C ALA A 659 -1.13 -8.02 9.41
N LEU A 660 -0.74 -6.76 9.49
CA LEU A 660 -0.58 -5.86 8.34
C LEU A 660 0.31 -4.66 8.70
N ASP A 661 0.72 -3.91 7.69
CA ASP A 661 1.33 -2.60 7.86
C ASP A 661 0.48 -1.69 8.74
N GLY A 662 1.13 -0.88 9.56
CA GLY A 662 0.47 -0.11 10.61
C GLY A 662 -0.28 1.11 10.09
N GLU A 663 0.35 1.88 9.21
CA GLU A 663 -0.13 3.17 8.74
C GLU A 663 -0.56 3.18 7.26
N ASN A 664 0.00 2.31 6.42
CA ASN A 664 -0.14 2.39 4.96
C ASN A 664 -1.61 2.38 4.53
N TRP A 665 -2.43 1.51 5.09
CA TRP A 665 -3.85 1.42 4.76
C TRP A 665 -4.63 2.69 5.14
N MET A 666 -4.16 3.49 6.10
CA MET A 666 -4.85 4.73 6.51
C MET A 666 -4.71 5.86 5.47
N PHE A 667 -3.58 5.94 4.76
CA PHE A 667 -3.29 7.04 3.83
C PHE A 667 -3.00 6.63 2.38
N MET A 668 -2.71 5.35 2.10
CA MET A 668 -2.50 4.81 0.76
C MET A 668 -3.75 4.16 0.17
N SER A 669 -4.78 3.89 0.98
CA SER A 669 -6.08 3.41 0.50
C SER A 669 -7.09 4.55 0.38
N GLU A 670 -8.31 4.23 -0.06
CA GLU A 670 -9.44 5.17 -0.13
C GLU A 670 -9.80 5.84 1.20
N PHE A 671 -9.35 5.29 2.34
CA PHE A 671 -9.46 5.94 3.65
C PHE A 671 -8.80 7.34 3.68
N GLN A 672 -7.82 7.61 2.83
CA GLN A 672 -7.19 8.93 2.73
C GLN A 672 -8.16 10.05 2.31
N HIS A 673 -9.30 9.68 1.72
CA HIS A 673 -10.36 10.61 1.33
C HIS A 673 -11.44 10.76 2.41
N HIS A 674 -11.37 9.96 3.47
CA HIS A 674 -12.32 9.85 4.57
C HIS A 674 -11.62 9.97 5.93
N ASP A 675 -10.92 11.10 6.12
CA ASP A 675 -10.30 11.46 7.40
C ASP A 675 -9.20 10.48 7.88
N ASN A 676 -8.39 9.94 6.95
CA ASN A 676 -7.30 8.99 7.21
C ASN A 676 -7.73 7.82 8.11
N ALA A 677 -8.89 7.23 7.81
CA ALA A 677 -9.46 6.10 8.55
C ALA A 677 -9.77 6.33 10.04
N ARG A 678 -9.71 7.55 10.58
CA ARG A 678 -10.06 7.80 12.00
C ARG A 678 -11.48 7.32 12.34
N PRO A 679 -12.52 7.59 11.52
CA PRO A 679 -13.88 7.09 11.79
C PRO A 679 -13.96 5.56 11.80
N PHE A 680 -13.30 4.89 10.84
CA PHE A 680 -13.22 3.43 10.80
C PHE A 680 -12.50 2.85 12.02
N THR A 681 -11.36 3.43 12.39
CA THR A 681 -10.56 2.96 13.54
C THR A 681 -11.34 3.10 14.84
N ASP A 682 -12.07 4.21 15.01
CA ASP A 682 -12.92 4.42 16.17
C ASP A 682 -14.04 3.37 16.24
N GLU A 683 -14.75 3.17 15.14
CA GLU A 683 -15.85 2.22 15.04
C GLU A 683 -15.39 0.78 15.29
N TRP A 684 -14.25 0.41 14.70
CA TRP A 684 -13.66 -0.91 14.81
C TRP A 684 -13.27 -1.24 16.25
N PHE A 685 -12.52 -0.35 16.90
CA PHE A 685 -12.09 -0.56 18.28
C PHE A 685 -13.26 -0.49 19.26
N ARG A 686 -14.26 0.35 19.02
CA ARG A 686 -15.48 0.46 19.82
C ARG A 686 -16.29 -0.85 19.82
N ARG A 687 -16.53 -1.42 18.63
CA ARG A 687 -17.31 -2.65 18.52
C ARG A 687 -16.55 -3.86 19.01
N LEU A 688 -15.24 -3.97 18.74
CA LEU A 688 -14.39 -5.03 19.31
C LEU A 688 -14.42 -5.05 20.85
N ALA A 689 -14.42 -3.87 21.49
CA ALA A 689 -14.45 -3.76 22.94
C ALA A 689 -15.70 -4.43 23.54
N SER A 690 -16.86 -4.28 22.88
CA SER A 690 -18.15 -4.76 23.37
C SER A 690 -18.62 -6.10 22.80
N HIS A 691 -18.01 -6.58 21.70
CA HIS A 691 -18.45 -7.81 21.02
C HIS A 691 -18.35 -9.07 21.90
N PRO A 692 -19.42 -9.86 22.13
CA PRO A 692 -19.39 -10.93 23.12
C PRO A 692 -18.58 -12.18 22.71
N SER A 693 -18.51 -12.52 21.42
CA SER A 693 -17.86 -13.73 20.90
C SER A 693 -16.38 -13.57 20.57
N ILE A 694 -15.84 -12.34 20.64
CA ILE A 694 -14.48 -12.00 20.22
C ILE A 694 -13.72 -11.37 21.37
N VAL A 695 -12.56 -11.89 21.71
CA VAL A 695 -11.65 -11.33 22.71
C VAL A 695 -10.37 -10.89 22.03
N THR A 696 -10.16 -9.58 21.91
CA THR A 696 -8.86 -9.05 21.50
C THR A 696 -7.83 -9.32 22.59
N THR A 697 -6.70 -9.94 22.24
CA THR A 697 -5.62 -10.27 23.17
C THR A 697 -4.27 -10.11 22.49
N THR A 698 -3.22 -9.85 23.27
CA THR A 698 -1.87 -9.86 22.73
C THR A 698 -1.35 -11.29 22.64
N PRO A 699 -0.46 -11.61 21.69
CA PRO A 699 0.09 -12.96 21.59
C PRO A 699 0.77 -13.43 22.88
N SER A 700 1.51 -12.55 23.58
CA SER A 700 2.11 -12.92 24.88
C SER A 700 1.07 -13.26 25.95
N GLU A 701 -0.05 -12.54 26.01
CA GLU A 701 -1.15 -12.85 26.93
C GLU A 701 -1.80 -14.19 26.63
N PHE A 702 -2.02 -14.50 25.35
CA PHE A 702 -2.55 -15.79 24.93
C PHE A 702 -1.59 -16.94 25.30
N LEU A 703 -0.29 -16.79 25.00
CA LEU A 703 0.73 -17.81 25.29
C LEU A 703 0.91 -18.04 26.80
N ALA A 704 0.67 -17.03 27.64
CA ALA A 704 0.73 -17.15 29.09
C ALA A 704 -0.34 -18.11 29.67
N LYS A 705 -1.39 -18.46 28.92
CA LYS A 705 -2.40 -19.45 29.32
C LYS A 705 -1.82 -20.87 29.47
N ASN A 706 -0.59 -21.12 29.00
CA ASN A 706 0.09 -22.43 29.00
C ASN A 706 -0.68 -23.53 28.26
N THR A 707 -1.37 -23.16 27.18
CA THR A 707 -2.02 -24.10 26.26
C THR A 707 -0.94 -24.99 25.61
N THR A 708 -1.24 -26.28 25.43
CA THR A 708 -0.31 -27.18 24.72
C THR A 708 -0.41 -26.91 23.22
N LEU A 709 0.63 -26.31 22.66
CA LEU A 709 0.69 -25.95 21.24
C LEU A 709 1.20 -27.10 20.37
N PRO A 710 0.72 -27.23 19.12
CA PRO A 710 1.29 -28.14 18.14
C PRO A 710 2.70 -27.70 17.71
N LYS A 711 3.45 -28.61 17.07
CA LYS A 711 4.84 -28.35 16.63
C LYS A 711 4.97 -28.46 15.13
N ILE A 712 5.73 -27.54 14.55
CA ILE A 712 6.22 -27.60 13.17
C ILE A 712 7.56 -28.32 13.19
N ALA A 713 7.73 -29.32 12.31
CA ALA A 713 8.99 -30.02 12.12
C ALA A 713 9.98 -29.22 11.26
N THR A 714 9.47 -28.56 10.22
CA THR A 714 10.24 -27.69 9.35
C THR A 714 9.34 -26.57 8.89
N ILE A 715 9.67 -25.34 9.30
CA ILE A 715 9.02 -24.13 8.79
C ILE A 715 9.45 -23.91 7.34
N SER A 716 8.55 -23.38 6.50
CA SER A 716 8.89 -22.99 5.13
C SER A 716 9.98 -21.91 5.11
N THR A 717 10.51 -21.66 3.91
CA THR A 717 11.32 -20.46 3.64
C THR A 717 10.55 -19.60 2.65
N GLY A 718 10.20 -18.38 3.05
CA GLY A 718 9.30 -17.51 2.29
C GLY A 718 8.93 -16.25 3.09
N SER A 719 8.17 -15.36 2.47
CA SER A 719 7.65 -14.11 3.04
C SER A 719 6.12 -14.10 3.01
N TRP A 720 5.49 -12.99 3.43
CA TRP A 720 4.06 -12.78 3.21
C TRP A 720 3.66 -12.54 1.76
N ILE A 721 4.63 -12.26 0.88
CA ILE A 721 4.41 -12.04 -0.54
C ILE A 721 4.70 -13.34 -1.28
N ASP A 722 3.63 -13.94 -1.79
CA ASP A 722 3.60 -15.19 -2.55
C ASP A 722 4.26 -16.41 -1.88
N GLY A 723 4.62 -16.32 -0.59
CA GLY A 723 5.40 -17.35 0.09
C GLY A 723 6.83 -17.50 -0.44
N THR A 724 7.36 -16.51 -1.16
CA THR A 724 8.71 -16.56 -1.76
C THR A 724 9.62 -15.46 -1.20
N LEU A 725 10.87 -15.42 -1.69
CA LEU A 725 11.82 -14.34 -1.44
C LEU A 725 12.14 -13.55 -2.73
N SER A 726 11.39 -13.80 -3.82
CA SER A 726 11.71 -13.29 -5.16
C SER A 726 11.55 -11.77 -5.27
N THR A 727 10.69 -11.14 -4.46
CA THR A 727 10.54 -9.67 -4.39
C THR A 727 11.77 -8.92 -3.84
N TRP A 728 12.83 -9.62 -3.43
CA TRP A 728 14.08 -8.97 -2.99
C TRP A 728 15.33 -9.60 -3.62
N ALA A 729 15.15 -10.56 -4.54
CA ALA A 729 16.23 -11.39 -5.07
C ALA A 729 15.93 -12.08 -6.41
N GLY A 730 14.74 -11.87 -7.00
CA GLY A 730 14.23 -12.54 -8.18
C GLY A 730 14.50 -11.79 -9.49
N GLU A 731 14.84 -10.50 -9.41
CA GLU A 731 15.14 -9.64 -10.54
C GLU A 731 16.62 -9.24 -10.62
N ALA A 732 17.06 -8.94 -11.84
CA ALA A 732 18.46 -8.75 -12.20
C ALA A 732 19.11 -7.54 -11.47
N GLU A 733 18.34 -6.47 -11.32
CA GLU A 733 18.69 -5.26 -10.58
C GLU A 733 18.93 -5.58 -9.09
N GLU A 734 18.09 -6.42 -8.47
CA GLU A 734 18.22 -6.84 -7.07
C GLU A 734 19.48 -7.69 -6.86
N SER A 735 19.70 -8.69 -7.74
CA SER A 735 20.89 -9.54 -7.73
C SER A 735 22.18 -8.72 -7.85
N LEU A 736 22.19 -7.67 -8.67
CA LEU A 736 23.34 -6.77 -8.77
C LEU A 736 23.53 -5.94 -7.48
N GLY A 737 22.44 -5.49 -6.86
CA GLY A 737 22.46 -4.88 -5.53
C GLY A 737 23.13 -5.79 -4.49
N TRP A 738 22.74 -7.07 -4.47
CA TRP A 738 23.29 -8.08 -3.56
C TRP A 738 24.77 -8.33 -3.82
N GLN A 739 25.19 -8.48 -5.07
CA GLN A 739 26.61 -8.64 -5.42
C GLN A 739 27.45 -7.46 -4.91
N ARG A 740 26.96 -6.22 -5.05
CA ARG A 740 27.65 -5.02 -4.54
C ARG A 740 27.73 -4.99 -3.02
N LEU A 741 26.68 -5.44 -2.33
CA LEU A 741 26.65 -5.59 -0.88
C LEU A 741 27.66 -6.65 -0.40
N VAL A 742 27.74 -7.79 -1.10
CA VAL A 742 28.72 -8.86 -0.85
C VAL A 742 30.15 -8.33 -1.00
N GLU A 743 30.45 -7.60 -2.09
CA GLU A 743 31.78 -7.00 -2.32
C GLU A 743 32.16 -6.01 -1.19
N ALA A 744 31.24 -5.16 -0.76
CA ALA A 744 31.47 -4.21 0.34
C ALA A 744 31.75 -4.92 1.67
N ARG A 745 30.97 -5.97 1.99
CA ARG A 745 31.17 -6.76 3.20
C ARG A 745 32.51 -7.48 3.19
N GLN A 746 32.88 -8.12 2.07
CA GLN A 746 34.17 -8.82 1.95
C GLN A 746 35.35 -7.86 2.17
N ALA A 747 35.29 -6.66 1.60
CA ALA A 747 36.30 -5.62 1.82
C ALA A 747 36.38 -5.17 3.29
N LEU A 748 35.22 -4.95 3.93
CA LEU A 748 35.15 -4.56 5.35
C LEU A 748 35.71 -5.66 6.28
N VAL A 749 35.34 -6.92 6.06
CA VAL A 749 35.84 -8.05 6.85
C VAL A 749 37.36 -8.18 6.72
N ALA A 750 37.87 -8.21 5.48
CA ALA A 750 39.31 -8.32 5.23
C ALA A 750 40.10 -7.17 5.87
N PHE A 751 39.61 -5.94 5.76
CA PHE A 751 40.23 -4.78 6.41
C PHE A 751 40.19 -4.89 7.94
N GLY A 752 39.06 -5.32 8.51
CA GLY A 752 38.88 -5.47 9.96
C GLY A 752 39.78 -6.54 10.58
N GLU A 753 40.06 -7.62 9.86
CA GLU A 753 41.03 -8.64 10.29
C GLU A 753 42.46 -8.08 10.39
N GLU A 754 42.85 -7.22 9.44
CA GLU A 754 44.16 -6.57 9.44
C GLU A 754 44.25 -5.39 10.42
N ASN A 755 43.14 -4.67 10.64
CA ASN A 755 43.08 -3.41 11.37
C ASN A 755 41.97 -3.38 12.46
N PRO A 756 41.96 -4.30 13.44
CA PRO A 756 40.83 -4.52 14.34
C PRO A 756 40.52 -3.37 15.32
N THR A 757 41.39 -2.37 15.42
CA THR A 757 41.20 -1.19 16.28
C THR A 757 40.99 0.10 15.49
N HIS A 758 40.74 0.01 14.18
CA HIS A 758 40.49 1.19 13.35
C HIS A 758 39.18 1.87 13.79
N ALA A 759 39.21 3.19 14.00
CA ALA A 759 38.04 3.93 14.49
C ALA A 759 36.87 3.90 13.51
N GLY A 760 37.17 3.72 12.21
CA GLY A 760 36.21 3.62 11.13
C GLY A 760 35.38 2.33 11.08
N LEU A 761 35.75 1.29 11.81
CA LEU A 761 35.04 0.01 11.74
C LEU A 761 33.58 0.13 12.21
N ILE A 762 33.31 0.90 13.26
CA ILE A 762 31.96 1.07 13.80
C ILE A 762 31.02 1.70 12.76
N PRO A 763 31.30 2.91 12.21
CA PRO A 763 30.44 3.50 11.20
C PRO A 763 30.40 2.72 9.88
N ALA A 764 31.45 1.94 9.56
CA ALA A 764 31.43 1.06 8.39
C ALA A 764 30.48 -0.13 8.57
N TRP A 765 30.50 -0.81 9.72
CA TRP A 765 29.56 -1.89 10.02
C TRP A 765 28.12 -1.39 10.11
N GLU A 766 27.89 -0.24 10.73
CA GLU A 766 26.57 0.40 10.77
C GLU A 766 26.05 0.67 9.35
N SER A 767 26.89 1.23 8.47
CA SER A 767 26.49 1.50 7.08
C SER A 767 26.22 0.22 6.27
N LEU A 768 26.96 -0.85 6.54
CA LEU A 768 26.70 -2.15 5.95
C LEU A 768 25.34 -2.70 6.41
N TYR A 769 25.01 -2.59 7.69
CA TYR A 769 23.72 -3.05 8.21
C TYR A 769 22.54 -2.25 7.66
N ILE A 770 22.72 -0.94 7.43
CA ILE A 770 21.72 -0.13 6.73
C ILE A 770 21.52 -0.66 5.31
N ALA A 771 22.60 -0.90 4.57
CA ALA A 771 22.54 -1.41 3.20
C ALA A 771 21.99 -2.84 3.08
N GLN A 772 21.78 -3.56 4.19
CA GLN A 772 21.11 -4.86 4.21
C GLN A 772 19.58 -4.77 4.28
N GLY A 773 19.01 -3.59 4.51
CA GLY A 773 17.57 -3.41 4.64
C GLY A 773 16.79 -3.84 3.41
N SER A 774 15.59 -4.41 3.60
CA SER A 774 14.75 -4.91 2.52
C SER A 774 14.29 -3.82 1.56
N ASP A 775 14.09 -2.59 2.07
CA ASP A 775 13.54 -1.47 1.32
C ASP A 775 14.34 -1.13 0.05
N TRP A 776 15.67 -1.33 0.06
CA TRP A 776 16.49 -1.07 -1.14
C TRP A 776 16.18 -2.02 -2.28
N PHE A 777 15.93 -3.29 -1.94
CA PHE A 777 15.67 -4.35 -2.91
C PHE A 777 14.22 -4.33 -3.36
N TRP A 778 13.30 -3.94 -2.47
CA TRP A 778 11.89 -3.73 -2.80
C TRP A 778 11.67 -2.78 -3.98
N TRP A 779 12.46 -1.69 -4.06
CA TRP A 779 12.34 -0.71 -5.15
C TRP A 779 13.23 -1.04 -6.36
N TYR A 780 13.99 -2.12 -6.33
CA TYR A 780 14.79 -2.56 -7.47
C TYR A 780 14.00 -3.57 -8.28
N GLY A 781 13.78 -3.27 -9.56
CA GLY A 781 13.10 -4.18 -10.46
C GLY A 781 12.02 -3.46 -11.27
N LEU A 782 11.16 -4.24 -11.90
CA LEU A 782 10.01 -3.78 -12.68
C LEU A 782 8.68 -3.96 -11.93
N ASP A 783 8.66 -4.80 -10.90
CA ASP A 783 7.48 -5.15 -10.13
C ASP A 783 6.99 -4.01 -9.22
N GLN A 784 7.89 -3.14 -8.75
CA GLN A 784 7.59 -1.96 -7.93
C GLN A 784 8.06 -0.64 -8.59
N ASP A 785 7.38 0.46 -8.29
CA ASP A 785 7.76 1.83 -8.69
C ASP A 785 7.48 2.79 -7.53
N SER A 786 8.52 3.46 -7.03
CA SER A 786 8.37 4.46 -5.95
C SER A 786 8.01 5.85 -6.46
N GLY A 787 8.07 6.07 -7.77
CA GLY A 787 8.08 7.38 -8.42
C GLY A 787 9.41 8.13 -8.30
N TYR A 788 10.38 7.59 -7.55
CA TYR A 788 11.67 8.20 -7.20
C TYR A 788 12.81 7.17 -7.10
N ASP A 789 12.82 6.11 -7.92
CA ASP A 789 13.76 4.98 -7.81
C ASP A 789 15.25 5.39 -7.88
N GLU A 790 15.55 6.48 -8.61
CA GLU A 790 16.91 7.07 -8.65
C GLU A 790 17.43 7.48 -7.26
N LEU A 791 16.54 7.97 -6.40
CA LEU A 791 16.88 8.39 -5.04
C LEU A 791 17.17 7.19 -4.15
N TRP A 792 16.40 6.10 -4.30
CA TRP A 792 16.64 4.83 -3.61
C TRP A 792 17.98 4.22 -3.99
N ASP A 793 18.30 4.15 -5.28
CA ASP A 793 19.61 3.70 -5.77
C ASP A 793 20.76 4.56 -5.23
N THR A 794 20.55 5.88 -5.20
CA THR A 794 21.52 6.83 -4.66
C THR A 794 21.77 6.59 -3.16
N LEU A 795 20.71 6.45 -2.35
CA LEU A 795 20.83 6.21 -0.91
C LEU A 795 21.51 4.87 -0.60
N PHE A 796 21.12 3.80 -1.27
CA PHE A 796 21.78 2.50 -1.13
C PHE A 796 23.29 2.61 -1.41
N LYS A 797 23.67 3.23 -2.53
CA LYS A 797 25.09 3.45 -2.89
C LYS A 797 25.82 4.41 -1.97
N VAL A 798 25.14 5.39 -1.36
CA VAL A 798 25.69 6.25 -0.32
C VAL A 798 26.11 5.42 0.89
N HIS A 799 25.28 4.47 1.33
CA HIS A 799 25.61 3.58 2.44
C HIS A 799 26.78 2.66 2.10
N LEU A 800 26.79 2.03 0.92
CA LEU A 800 27.94 1.25 0.45
C LEU A 800 29.21 2.11 0.38
N SER A 801 29.12 3.34 -0.13
CA SER A 801 30.25 4.26 -0.20
C SER A 801 30.79 4.61 1.17
N ASN A 802 29.91 4.76 2.16
CA ASN A 802 30.31 5.07 3.53
C ASN A 802 31.07 3.90 4.18
N VAL A 803 30.76 2.64 3.82
CA VAL A 803 31.54 1.46 4.24
C VAL A 803 33.02 1.65 3.89
N TYR A 804 33.35 1.90 2.62
CA TYR A 804 34.73 2.07 2.16
C TYR A 804 35.38 3.35 2.70
N LYS A 805 34.67 4.49 2.67
CA LYS A 805 35.20 5.78 3.14
C LYS A 805 35.55 5.76 4.62
N ALA A 806 34.72 5.11 5.45
CA ALA A 806 34.95 5.05 6.89
C ALA A 806 36.25 4.31 7.25
N ILE A 807 36.66 3.32 6.45
CA ILE A 807 37.89 2.54 6.64
C ILE A 807 39.04 2.98 5.71
N ASP A 808 38.94 4.17 5.11
CA ASP A 808 39.96 4.76 4.24
C ASP A 808 40.36 3.88 3.03
N LEU A 809 39.41 3.08 2.51
CA LEU A 809 39.59 2.35 1.26
C LEU A 809 39.14 3.17 0.05
N GLU A 810 39.77 2.93 -1.09
CA GLU A 810 39.31 3.48 -2.36
C GLU A 810 37.95 2.89 -2.73
N LEU A 811 37.06 3.74 -3.25
CA LEU A 811 35.74 3.31 -3.70
C LEU A 811 35.87 2.43 -4.95
N PRO A 812 35.10 1.35 -5.06
CA PRO A 812 34.83 0.70 -6.34
C PRO A 812 34.35 1.70 -7.40
N PRO A 813 34.66 1.51 -8.69
CA PRO A 813 34.27 2.43 -9.75
C PRO A 813 32.77 2.77 -9.78
N TYR A 814 31.91 1.78 -9.53
CA TYR A 814 30.46 1.96 -9.50
C TYR A 814 29.94 2.83 -8.33
N LEU A 815 30.80 3.16 -7.36
CA LEU A 815 30.51 4.07 -6.24
C LEU A 815 31.23 5.42 -6.33
N GLN A 816 32.10 5.63 -7.33
CA GLN A 816 32.90 6.86 -7.44
C GLN A 816 32.15 8.04 -8.04
N ASP A 817 31.14 7.80 -8.87
CA ASP A 817 30.25 8.84 -9.40
C ASP A 817 28.81 8.41 -9.13
N LEU A 818 28.20 8.99 -8.09
CA LEU A 818 26.87 8.61 -7.62
C LEU A 818 25.76 9.14 -8.56
N TRP A 819 26.01 10.26 -9.25
CA TRP A 819 25.24 10.83 -10.37
C TRP A 819 25.83 12.19 -10.75
N SER A 820 26.37 12.32 -11.97
CA SER A 820 26.82 13.61 -12.52
C SER A 820 25.82 14.15 -13.55
N ASN A 821 25.50 15.45 -13.48
CA ASN A 821 24.72 16.11 -14.54
C ASN A 821 25.48 16.02 -15.86
N PRO A 822 24.79 15.83 -17.00
CA PRO A 822 25.44 15.75 -18.29
C PRO A 822 26.16 17.06 -18.62
N ALA A 823 27.21 16.97 -19.42
CA ALA A 823 27.88 18.14 -19.97
C ALA A 823 26.89 18.96 -20.81
N LEU A 824 26.86 20.27 -20.58
CA LEU A 824 26.11 21.18 -21.45
C LEU A 824 26.92 21.43 -22.73
N PRO A 825 26.31 21.30 -23.93
CA PRO A 825 27.00 21.62 -25.17
C PRO A 825 27.25 23.13 -25.28
N VAL A 826 28.37 23.49 -25.91
CA VAL A 826 28.70 24.88 -26.26
C VAL A 826 27.83 25.36 -27.43
N GLU A 827 27.54 24.45 -28.35
CA GLU A 827 26.57 24.65 -29.43
C GLU A 827 25.55 23.50 -29.35
N PRO A 828 24.27 23.74 -29.04
CA PRO A 828 23.27 22.68 -28.90
C PRO A 828 22.84 22.13 -30.26
N TYR A 829 22.20 20.96 -30.26
CA TYR A 829 21.56 20.39 -31.45
C TYR A 829 20.62 21.38 -32.12
N SER A 830 20.72 21.51 -33.44
CA SER A 830 19.88 22.42 -34.24
C SER A 830 19.15 21.74 -35.39
N GLY A 831 19.48 20.47 -35.69
CA GLY A 831 18.80 19.64 -36.69
C GLY A 831 19.56 18.35 -37.03
N ILE A 832 19.03 17.59 -37.99
CA ILE A 832 19.68 16.39 -38.55
C ILE A 832 20.96 16.77 -39.30
N VAL A 833 21.96 15.89 -39.24
CA VAL A 833 23.17 15.96 -40.08
C VAL A 833 23.33 14.69 -40.92
N GLU A 834 23.81 14.85 -42.16
CA GLU A 834 24.13 13.74 -43.07
C GLU A 834 25.54 13.93 -43.63
N PRO A 835 26.59 13.84 -42.79
CA PRO A 835 27.96 14.10 -43.21
C PRO A 835 28.47 13.00 -44.16
N LEU A 836 29.34 13.39 -45.09
CA LEU A 836 30.10 12.44 -45.88
C LEU A 836 31.31 12.01 -45.05
N ILE A 837 31.36 10.73 -44.68
CA ILE A 837 32.48 10.18 -43.87
C ILE A 837 33.75 10.10 -44.73
N ASP A 838 34.51 11.19 -44.78
CA ASP A 838 35.75 11.32 -45.52
C ASP A 838 36.88 12.03 -44.74
N GLY A 839 36.60 12.49 -43.51
CA GLY A 839 37.58 13.11 -42.62
C GLY A 839 37.84 14.58 -42.92
N VAL A 840 37.08 15.21 -43.83
CA VAL A 840 37.24 16.60 -44.25
C VAL A 840 36.01 17.42 -43.89
N ILE A 841 36.21 18.60 -43.30
CA ILE A 841 35.08 19.43 -42.87
C ILE A 841 34.58 20.28 -44.04
N LEU A 842 33.36 20.02 -44.55
CA LEU A 842 32.71 20.89 -45.52
C LEU A 842 31.77 21.91 -44.84
N PRO A 843 31.65 23.15 -45.39
CA PRO A 843 30.71 24.13 -44.84
C PRO A 843 29.26 23.63 -44.85
N GLY A 844 28.60 23.67 -43.69
CA GLY A 844 27.19 23.28 -43.53
C GLY A 844 26.96 21.81 -43.18
N GLU A 845 28.01 20.99 -43.20
CA GLU A 845 27.91 19.53 -43.01
C GLU A 845 27.54 19.13 -41.57
N TRP A 846 28.06 19.87 -40.60
CA TRP A 846 27.91 19.61 -39.16
C TRP A 846 27.07 20.66 -38.43
N ASP A 847 26.43 21.61 -39.13
CA ASP A 847 25.69 22.74 -38.54
C ASP A 847 24.54 22.31 -37.60
N GLY A 848 24.00 21.10 -37.80
CA GLY A 848 22.93 20.50 -36.97
C GLY A 848 23.41 19.84 -35.66
N ALA A 849 24.70 19.53 -35.56
CA ALA A 849 25.29 18.74 -34.48
C ALA A 849 25.49 19.54 -33.19
N ALA A 850 25.43 18.86 -32.05
CA ALA A 850 25.87 19.41 -30.78
C ALA A 850 27.40 19.40 -30.69
N LYS A 851 27.97 20.44 -30.09
CA LYS A 851 29.41 20.60 -29.88
C LYS A 851 29.74 20.71 -28.40
N TYR A 852 30.74 19.97 -27.96
CA TYR A 852 31.29 20.00 -26.61
C TYR A 852 32.76 20.44 -26.67
N ASP A 853 33.15 21.29 -25.73
CA ASP A 853 34.55 21.65 -25.53
C ASP A 853 35.27 20.52 -24.80
N ALA A 854 36.51 20.26 -25.23
CA ALA A 854 37.43 19.35 -24.59
C ALA A 854 38.73 20.12 -24.31
N PRO A 855 38.91 20.69 -23.10
CA PRO A 855 40.09 21.48 -22.79
C PRO A 855 41.31 20.56 -22.63
N GLY A 856 42.04 20.33 -23.73
CA GLY A 856 43.25 19.50 -23.74
C GLY A 856 44.35 19.98 -22.78
N ASN A 857 45.17 19.03 -22.33
CA ASN A 857 46.25 19.23 -21.35
C ASN A 857 47.63 19.52 -21.98
N GLY A 858 47.72 19.57 -23.31
CA GLY A 858 48.92 19.74 -24.12
C GLY A 858 49.56 18.42 -24.61
N GLY A 859 48.84 17.30 -24.58
CA GLY A 859 49.27 15.96 -25.00
C GLY A 859 49.22 15.71 -26.52
N GLU A 860 49.69 14.53 -26.94
CA GLU A 860 49.88 14.19 -28.36
C GLU A 860 48.57 13.90 -29.12
N LEU A 861 47.54 13.37 -28.45
CA LEU A 861 46.23 13.06 -29.03
C LEU A 861 45.09 13.85 -28.33
N ASP A 862 45.39 15.10 -27.98
CA ASP A 862 44.42 15.95 -27.29
C ASP A 862 43.25 16.35 -28.18
N PHE A 863 42.06 16.28 -27.60
CA PHE A 863 40.85 16.84 -28.20
C PHE A 863 40.89 18.37 -28.16
N SER A 864 40.33 18.96 -29.21
CA SER A 864 40.01 20.39 -29.29
C SER A 864 38.51 20.64 -29.32
N ALA A 865 37.73 19.71 -29.88
CA ALA A 865 36.28 19.70 -29.83
C ALA A 865 35.74 18.29 -30.12
N PHE A 866 34.55 18.03 -29.62
CA PHE A 866 33.79 16.81 -29.86
C PHE A 866 32.39 17.19 -30.37
N TYR A 867 31.98 16.61 -31.49
CA TYR A 867 30.67 16.85 -32.11
C TYR A 867 29.88 15.55 -32.17
N ILE A 868 28.60 15.67 -31.86
CA ILE A 868 27.62 14.59 -32.02
C ILE A 868 26.48 15.12 -32.87
N GLY A 869 26.16 14.40 -33.93
CA GLY A 869 24.95 14.62 -34.71
C GLY A 869 24.25 13.31 -34.99
N TYR A 870 23.09 13.38 -35.64
CA TYR A 870 22.31 12.21 -35.95
C TYR A 870 21.44 12.42 -37.21
N ASP A 871 21.07 11.33 -37.88
CA ASP A 871 20.01 11.29 -38.90
C ASP A 871 18.93 10.28 -38.50
N ALA A 872 18.06 9.87 -39.42
CA ALA A 872 17.01 8.90 -39.11
C ALA A 872 17.53 7.49 -38.77
N SER A 873 18.84 7.19 -38.85
CA SER A 873 19.37 5.84 -38.69
C SER A 873 20.73 5.73 -38.00
N ASN A 874 21.51 6.82 -37.94
CA ASN A 874 22.90 6.80 -37.50
C ASN A 874 23.21 7.95 -36.54
N VAL A 875 24.03 7.66 -35.54
CA VAL A 875 24.75 8.66 -34.75
C VAL A 875 26.04 8.95 -35.50
N TYR A 876 26.32 10.23 -35.70
CA TYR A 876 27.54 10.72 -36.29
C TYR A 876 28.40 11.33 -35.19
N VAL A 877 29.64 10.87 -35.10
CA VAL A 877 30.61 11.41 -34.16
C VAL A 877 31.73 12.06 -34.95
N ARG A 878 32.07 13.29 -34.61
CA ARG A 878 33.28 13.96 -35.09
C ARG A 878 34.17 14.38 -33.94
N ILE A 879 35.46 14.12 -34.10
CA ILE A 879 36.49 14.39 -33.10
C ILE A 879 37.56 15.25 -33.74
N ASP A 880 37.76 16.45 -33.18
CA ASP A 880 38.79 17.38 -33.63
C ASP A 880 40.02 17.21 -32.75
N ILE A 881 41.12 16.68 -33.29
CA ILE A 881 42.39 16.55 -32.56
C ILE A 881 43.27 17.77 -32.83
N ALA A 882 43.85 18.33 -31.77
CA ALA A 882 44.63 19.56 -31.83
C ALA A 882 45.81 19.50 -32.83
N ASN A 883 46.38 18.30 -33.03
CA ASN A 883 47.37 18.03 -34.06
C ASN A 883 47.10 16.72 -34.81
N MET A 884 46.28 16.80 -35.87
CA MET A 884 45.84 15.64 -36.66
C MET A 884 47.00 14.84 -37.29
N SER A 885 48.18 15.44 -37.50
CA SER A 885 49.37 14.72 -37.98
C SER A 885 49.84 13.61 -37.03
N ASN A 886 49.52 13.71 -35.73
CA ASN A 886 49.82 12.67 -34.76
C ASN A 886 48.93 11.42 -34.90
N VAL A 887 47.92 11.47 -35.77
CA VAL A 887 47.04 10.34 -36.10
C VAL A 887 47.30 9.83 -37.51
N VAL A 888 47.29 10.70 -38.52
CA VAL A 888 47.40 10.27 -39.93
C VAL A 888 48.81 9.86 -40.33
N ASP A 889 49.84 10.37 -39.63
CA ASP A 889 51.25 10.04 -39.86
C ASP A 889 51.88 9.31 -38.65
N ALA A 890 51.06 8.67 -37.81
CA ALA A 890 51.51 7.99 -36.60
C ALA A 890 52.43 6.80 -36.92
N ASP A 891 53.74 6.95 -36.70
CA ASP A 891 54.73 5.86 -36.76
C ASP A 891 55.25 5.62 -35.32
N GLY A 892 54.58 4.74 -34.57
CA GLY A 892 54.87 4.46 -33.16
C GLY A 892 55.12 2.98 -32.84
N GLU A 893 55.75 2.68 -31.69
CA GLU A 893 55.82 1.31 -31.15
C GLU A 893 54.50 0.89 -30.46
N LYS A 894 53.61 1.85 -30.17
CA LYS A 894 52.29 1.65 -29.56
C LYS A 894 51.19 1.99 -30.55
N ILE A 895 50.07 1.29 -30.45
CA ILE A 895 48.93 1.35 -31.35
C ILE A 895 47.98 2.46 -30.86
N PRO A 896 47.79 3.55 -31.60
CA PRO A 896 46.83 4.60 -31.23
C PRO A 896 45.39 4.13 -31.48
N ASP A 897 44.51 4.35 -30.50
CA ASP A 897 43.10 3.97 -30.56
C ASP A 897 42.19 5.12 -30.10
N ILE A 898 40.98 5.14 -30.64
CA ILE A 898 39.90 6.02 -30.21
C ILE A 898 38.71 5.16 -29.82
N ALA A 899 38.32 5.25 -28.55
CA ALA A 899 37.19 4.54 -27.99
C ALA A 899 36.06 5.51 -27.63
N ILE A 900 34.84 5.20 -28.06
CA ILE A 900 33.62 5.96 -27.76
C ILE A 900 32.72 5.06 -26.91
N TYR A 901 32.49 5.44 -25.66
CA TYR A 901 31.70 4.67 -24.71
C TYR A 901 30.29 5.24 -24.63
N PHE A 902 29.29 4.35 -24.67
CA PHE A 902 27.88 4.67 -24.57
C PHE A 902 27.28 3.98 -23.35
N MET A 903 26.53 4.74 -22.56
CA MET A 903 25.71 4.22 -21.48
C MET A 903 24.56 3.40 -22.06
N GLN A 904 24.02 2.49 -21.24
CA GLN A 904 22.75 1.84 -21.54
C GLN A 904 21.70 2.92 -21.92
N PRO A 905 21.02 2.78 -23.08
CA PRO A 905 19.95 3.69 -23.47
C PRO A 905 18.84 3.76 -22.44
N ASN A 906 18.36 4.96 -22.14
CA ASN A 906 17.32 5.25 -21.14
C ASN A 906 17.58 4.70 -19.73
N ALA A 907 18.83 4.39 -19.36
CA ALA A 907 19.11 4.01 -17.99
C ALA A 907 18.75 5.15 -17.03
N ILE A 908 17.76 4.89 -16.18
CA ILE A 908 17.24 5.81 -15.16
C ILE A 908 18.04 5.61 -13.87
N ASN A 909 18.25 4.35 -13.45
CA ASN A 909 19.14 3.99 -12.35
C ASN A 909 20.54 3.59 -12.89
N PHE A 910 21.57 3.63 -12.04
CA PHE A 910 22.89 3.09 -12.40
C PHE A 910 23.07 1.65 -11.89
N ASN A 911 21.96 0.93 -11.67
CA ASN A 911 21.97 -0.46 -11.25
C ASN A 911 21.74 -1.42 -12.43
N GLU A 912 22.37 -1.10 -13.57
CA GLU A 912 22.19 -1.84 -14.82
C GLU A 912 23.14 -3.04 -14.96
N VAL A 913 22.58 -4.17 -15.39
CA VAL A 913 23.33 -5.41 -15.64
C VAL A 913 24.25 -5.35 -16.86
N GLU A 914 25.33 -6.14 -16.79
CA GLU A 914 26.36 -6.27 -17.81
C GLU A 914 26.95 -4.91 -18.27
N THR A 915 27.17 -3.99 -17.33
CA THR A 915 27.78 -2.69 -17.60
C THR A 915 29.21 -2.61 -17.06
N ASN A 916 30.05 -1.81 -17.71
CA ASN A 916 31.46 -1.61 -17.36
C ASN A 916 31.69 -0.14 -16.97
N PHE A 917 32.56 0.09 -16.00
CA PHE A 917 32.83 1.43 -15.45
C PHE A 917 34.22 1.95 -15.80
N ARG A 918 35.05 1.14 -16.48
CA ARG A 918 36.41 1.50 -16.86
C ARG A 918 36.62 1.52 -18.37
N THR A 919 37.57 2.35 -18.78
CA THR A 919 38.10 2.35 -20.14
C THR A 919 38.81 1.04 -20.46
N TYR A 920 38.76 0.63 -21.73
CA TYR A 920 39.28 -0.65 -22.20
C TYR A 920 40.80 -0.80 -22.11
N TYR A 921 41.58 0.28 -22.37
CA TYR A 921 43.05 0.20 -22.40
C TYR A 921 43.71 0.74 -21.14
N GLY A 922 43.42 1.97 -20.71
CA GLY A 922 44.04 2.59 -19.54
C GLY A 922 43.42 2.22 -18.19
N ASN A 923 42.25 1.57 -18.17
CA ASN A 923 41.46 1.26 -16.96
C ASN A 923 41.07 2.49 -16.12
N GLU A 924 41.00 3.67 -16.73
CA GLU A 924 40.49 4.88 -16.11
C GLU A 924 38.96 4.82 -15.93
N ILE A 925 38.42 5.58 -14.99
CA ILE A 925 37.01 5.50 -14.62
C ILE A 925 36.16 6.40 -15.53
N LEU A 926 35.12 5.83 -16.13
CA LEU A 926 34.23 6.51 -17.07
C LEU A 926 33.25 7.47 -16.40
N GLY A 927 32.84 7.18 -15.16
CA GLY A 927 31.82 7.96 -14.43
C GLY A 927 30.37 7.66 -14.86
N PHE A 928 30.13 6.57 -15.58
CA PHE A 928 28.80 6.04 -15.87
C PHE A 928 28.89 4.54 -16.24
N PRO A 929 27.80 3.75 -16.13
CA PRO A 929 27.77 2.34 -16.52
C PRO A 929 27.72 2.20 -18.06
N ALA A 930 28.87 1.98 -18.68
CA ALA A 930 28.96 1.81 -20.13
C ALA A 930 28.46 0.43 -20.57
N LYS A 931 27.53 0.40 -21.52
CA LYS A 931 27.01 -0.83 -22.15
C LYS A 931 27.72 -1.17 -23.45
N SER A 932 28.08 -0.14 -24.21
CA SER A 932 28.64 -0.29 -25.55
C SER A 932 29.88 0.57 -25.72
N MET A 933 30.86 0.09 -26.48
CA MET A 933 32.08 0.83 -26.84
C MET A 933 32.35 0.66 -28.33
N VAL A 934 32.48 1.76 -29.06
CA VAL A 934 32.99 1.75 -30.44
C VAL A 934 34.46 2.07 -30.41
N SER A 935 35.31 1.14 -30.85
CA SER A 935 36.77 1.31 -30.93
C SER A 935 37.21 1.44 -32.38
N LEU A 936 38.02 2.46 -32.64
CA LEU A 936 38.66 2.75 -33.91
C LEU A 936 40.18 2.63 -33.72
N ASN A 937 40.72 1.51 -34.19
CA ASN A 937 42.16 1.31 -34.26
C ASN A 937 42.74 2.16 -35.41
N LEU A 938 43.57 3.14 -35.08
CA LEU A 938 44.11 4.08 -36.06
C LEU A 938 45.20 3.45 -36.94
N ASP A 939 45.82 2.33 -36.53
CA ASP A 939 46.74 1.56 -37.39
C ASP A 939 46.02 0.90 -38.58
N ASP A 940 44.70 0.70 -38.48
CA ASP A 940 43.89 0.13 -39.55
C ASP A 940 43.44 1.19 -40.58
N LEU A 941 43.84 2.46 -40.41
CA LEU A 941 43.61 3.52 -41.38
C LEU A 941 44.29 3.20 -42.71
N ARG A 942 43.50 3.24 -43.77
CA ARG A 942 44.02 3.07 -45.13
C ARG A 942 44.70 4.36 -45.60
N SER A 943 45.49 4.24 -46.66
CA SER A 943 46.15 5.38 -47.29
C SER A 943 45.21 6.45 -47.85
N ASP A 944 43.90 6.15 -47.98
CA ASP A 944 42.84 7.08 -48.38
C ASP A 944 42.04 7.61 -47.17
N GLY A 945 42.56 7.45 -45.95
CA GLY A 945 41.98 7.96 -44.70
C GLY A 945 40.81 7.15 -44.16
N ARG A 946 40.32 6.14 -44.90
CA ARG A 946 39.14 5.34 -44.52
C ARG A 946 39.49 4.15 -43.64
N ALA A 947 38.62 3.85 -42.67
CA ALA A 947 38.75 2.73 -41.76
C ALA A 947 37.38 2.04 -41.52
N SER A 948 37.45 0.94 -40.77
CA SER A 948 36.32 0.30 -40.10
C SER A 948 36.50 0.48 -38.59
N TRP A 949 35.40 0.44 -37.84
CA TRP A 949 35.41 0.41 -36.38
C TRP A 949 34.86 -0.93 -35.88
N ILE A 950 35.07 -1.26 -34.60
CA ILE A 950 34.54 -2.47 -33.95
C ILE A 950 33.64 -2.04 -32.79
N LEU A 951 32.43 -2.58 -32.73
CA LEU A 951 31.55 -2.43 -31.56
C LEU A 951 31.92 -3.51 -30.54
N PHE A 952 32.06 -3.10 -29.29
CA PHE A 952 32.17 -3.98 -28.15
C PHE A 952 30.96 -3.80 -27.25
N THR A 953 30.41 -4.90 -26.75
CA THR A 953 29.37 -4.91 -25.72
C THR A 953 29.97 -5.31 -24.39
N ALA A 954 29.60 -4.58 -23.33
CA ALA A 954 29.98 -4.91 -21.97
C ALA A 954 29.28 -6.21 -21.53
N GLN A 955 29.97 -7.01 -20.73
CA GLN A 955 29.44 -8.22 -20.10
C GLN A 955 29.54 -8.13 -18.57
N GLY A 956 29.74 -6.92 -18.06
CA GLY A 956 30.06 -6.66 -16.66
C GLY A 956 31.41 -7.26 -16.25
N LYS A 957 31.50 -7.56 -14.96
CA LYS A 957 32.72 -8.06 -14.31
C LYS A 957 32.74 -9.59 -14.33
N SER A 958 33.85 -10.18 -14.78
CA SER A 958 34.15 -11.60 -14.66
C SER A 958 35.47 -11.78 -13.89
N GLY A 959 35.38 -12.31 -12.67
CA GLY A 959 36.50 -12.29 -11.73
C GLY A 959 36.89 -10.85 -11.38
N ASP A 960 38.18 -10.50 -11.50
CA ASP A 960 38.68 -9.14 -11.16
C ASP A 960 38.67 -8.16 -12.34
N LYS A 961 38.11 -8.54 -13.49
CA LYS A 961 38.19 -7.74 -14.73
C LYS A 961 36.83 -7.54 -15.36
N GLU A 962 36.63 -6.33 -15.87
CA GLU A 962 35.51 -6.05 -16.77
C GLU A 962 35.75 -6.73 -18.12
N VAL A 963 34.69 -7.27 -18.69
CA VAL A 963 34.73 -8.01 -19.95
C VAL A 963 34.00 -7.23 -21.02
N TRP A 964 34.66 -7.11 -22.17
CA TRP A 964 34.13 -6.53 -23.39
C TRP A 964 34.16 -7.58 -24.50
N VAL A 965 33.05 -7.74 -25.22
CA VAL A 965 32.93 -8.69 -26.34
C VAL A 965 32.81 -7.92 -27.64
N GLY A 966 33.83 -8.04 -28.49
CA GLY A 966 33.87 -7.38 -29.80
C GLY A 966 33.02 -8.09 -30.85
N SER A 967 32.33 -7.32 -31.68
CA SER A 967 31.58 -7.77 -32.84
C SER A 967 32.45 -7.85 -34.10
N THR A 968 31.84 -8.13 -35.24
CA THR A 968 32.55 -8.08 -36.54
C THR A 968 32.82 -6.62 -36.91
N PRO A 969 33.99 -6.27 -37.49
CA PRO A 969 34.26 -4.91 -37.94
C PRO A 969 33.18 -4.35 -38.86
N SER A 970 32.91 -3.06 -38.72
CA SER A 970 31.95 -2.32 -39.54
C SER A 970 32.34 -2.34 -41.03
N ALA A 971 31.40 -1.93 -41.88
CA ALA A 971 31.69 -1.74 -43.29
C ALA A 971 32.80 -0.70 -43.50
N LEU A 972 33.72 -0.98 -44.42
CA LEU A 972 34.82 -0.06 -44.70
C LEU A 972 34.31 1.31 -45.18
N GLY A 973 34.78 2.38 -44.55
CA GLY A 973 34.37 3.76 -44.85
C GLY A 973 33.24 4.29 -43.98
N THR A 974 32.83 3.57 -42.93
CA THR A 974 32.00 4.12 -41.85
C THR A 974 32.82 4.87 -40.80
N ALA A 975 34.15 4.90 -40.95
CA ALA A 975 35.03 5.85 -40.27
C ALA A 975 36.05 6.43 -41.28
N ALA A 976 36.46 7.68 -41.06
CA ALA A 976 37.53 8.32 -41.82
C ALA A 976 38.32 9.31 -40.95
N ALA A 977 39.60 9.51 -41.29
CA ALA A 977 40.47 10.49 -40.66
C ALA A 977 41.34 11.22 -41.70
N ASP A 978 41.26 12.56 -41.74
CA ASP A 978 42.15 13.44 -42.52
C ASP A 978 42.41 14.77 -41.78
N GLU A 979 41.48 15.73 -41.85
CA GLU A 979 41.50 16.97 -41.07
C GLU A 979 40.86 16.79 -39.69
N VAL A 980 39.90 15.88 -39.61
CA VAL A 980 39.18 15.43 -38.40
C VAL A 980 38.95 13.93 -38.49
N ILE A 981 38.51 13.33 -37.38
CA ILE A 981 38.00 11.96 -37.38
C ILE A 981 36.48 11.99 -37.40
N GLU A 982 35.88 11.20 -38.29
CA GLU A 982 34.43 11.07 -38.43
C GLU A 982 34.04 9.59 -38.35
N LEU A 983 32.94 9.31 -37.64
CA LEU A 983 32.36 7.99 -37.53
C LEU A 983 30.85 8.06 -37.79
N GLN A 984 30.36 7.07 -38.54
CA GLN A 984 28.95 6.76 -38.70
C GLN A 984 28.67 5.46 -37.95
N ILE A 985 27.78 5.54 -36.96
CA ILE A 985 27.41 4.41 -36.09
C ILE A 985 25.89 4.23 -36.16
N PRO A 986 25.38 3.09 -36.66
CA PRO A 986 23.95 2.82 -36.67
C PRO A 986 23.37 2.85 -35.24
N TRP A 987 22.21 3.48 -35.07
CA TRP A 987 21.53 3.51 -33.76
C TRP A 987 21.23 2.10 -33.23
N SER A 988 20.83 1.20 -34.14
CA SER A 988 20.51 -0.20 -33.83
C SER A 988 21.68 -0.95 -33.18
N ASP A 989 22.91 -0.62 -33.58
CA ASP A 989 24.12 -1.25 -33.05
C ASP A 989 24.40 -0.80 -31.60
N LEU A 990 23.92 0.38 -31.22
CA LEU A 990 24.02 0.92 -29.85
C LEU A 990 22.79 0.57 -28.99
N GLY A 991 21.81 -0.15 -29.53
CA GLY A 991 20.52 -0.36 -28.88
C GLY A 991 19.67 0.90 -28.74
N LEU A 992 20.02 1.96 -29.47
CA LEU A 992 19.28 3.23 -29.47
C LEU A 992 18.07 3.17 -30.38
N ALA A 993 16.98 3.79 -29.92
CA ALA A 993 15.76 4.01 -30.67
C ALA A 993 15.41 5.52 -30.65
N PRO A 994 14.55 5.99 -31.57
CA PRO A 994 14.02 7.35 -31.49
C PRO A 994 13.41 7.62 -30.11
N ARG A 995 13.54 8.86 -29.64
CA ARG A 995 13.18 9.34 -28.28
C ARG A 995 14.08 8.86 -27.16
N TYR A 996 14.96 7.87 -27.39
CA TYR A 996 15.87 7.40 -26.36
C TYR A 996 16.96 8.44 -26.07
N SER A 997 17.44 8.43 -24.83
CA SER A 997 18.66 9.11 -24.43
C SER A 997 19.79 8.13 -24.11
N THR A 998 21.03 8.58 -24.27
CA THR A 998 22.22 7.89 -23.75
C THR A 998 23.29 8.90 -23.38
N ARG A 999 24.24 8.47 -22.55
CA ARG A 999 25.43 9.25 -22.19
C ARG A 999 26.65 8.73 -22.93
N VAL A 1000 27.51 9.65 -23.36
CA VAL A 1000 28.69 9.32 -24.17
C VAL A 1000 29.95 10.03 -23.67
N LYS A 1001 31.08 9.29 -23.75
CA LYS A 1001 32.43 9.82 -23.60
C LYS A 1001 33.35 9.28 -24.69
N VAL A 1002 34.33 10.08 -25.08
CA VAL A 1002 35.38 9.73 -26.03
C VAL A 1002 36.71 9.67 -25.29
N VAL A 1003 37.50 8.65 -25.58
CA VAL A 1003 38.82 8.42 -25.00
C VAL A 1003 39.83 8.16 -26.11
N THR A 1004 40.98 8.82 -26.05
CA THR A 1004 42.14 8.49 -26.87
C THR A 1004 43.13 7.67 -26.04
N SER A 1005 43.66 6.60 -26.62
CA SER A 1005 44.56 5.69 -25.92
C SER A 1005 45.76 5.31 -26.78
N LEU A 1006 46.88 4.95 -26.14
CA LEU A 1006 48.02 4.29 -26.76
C LEU A 1006 48.13 2.86 -26.21
N ALA A 1007 47.68 1.89 -27.00
CA ALA A 1007 47.69 0.47 -26.66
C ALA A 1007 49.06 -0.17 -26.92
N ASN A 1008 49.51 -1.06 -26.03
CA ASN A 1008 50.68 -1.91 -26.29
C ASN A 1008 50.28 -3.20 -27.03
N SER A 1009 49.02 -3.65 -26.86
CA SER A 1009 48.38 -4.72 -27.63
C SER A 1009 46.86 -4.54 -27.64
N THR A 1010 46.12 -5.32 -28.42
CA THR A 1010 44.64 -5.27 -28.46
C THR A 1010 43.98 -5.90 -27.23
N ALA A 1011 44.75 -6.29 -26.21
CA ALA A 1011 44.23 -6.91 -25.00
C ALA A 1011 43.70 -5.85 -24.01
N TYR A 1012 42.60 -6.18 -23.32
CA TYR A 1012 42.03 -5.35 -22.26
C TYR A 1012 43.06 -5.02 -21.17
N GLY A 1013 43.12 -3.74 -20.79
CA GLY A 1013 44.01 -3.19 -19.77
C GLY A 1013 45.49 -3.08 -20.19
N ASP A 1014 45.81 -3.24 -21.49
CA ASP A 1014 47.19 -3.17 -21.99
C ASP A 1014 47.46 -1.90 -22.82
N GLY A 1015 47.32 -0.74 -22.18
CA GLY A 1015 47.63 0.55 -22.79
C GLY A 1015 47.72 1.68 -21.77
N ILE A 1016 47.68 2.92 -22.26
CA ILE A 1016 47.49 4.13 -21.45
C ILE A 1016 46.43 5.00 -22.12
N ASP A 1017 45.53 5.59 -21.33
CA ASP A 1017 44.64 6.63 -21.83
C ASP A 1017 45.39 7.97 -21.81
N LEU A 1018 45.12 8.82 -22.80
CA LEU A 1018 45.76 10.11 -22.96
C LEU A 1018 44.82 11.26 -22.63
N GLU A 1019 43.57 11.16 -23.05
CA GLU A 1019 42.54 12.17 -22.84
C GLU A 1019 41.17 11.51 -22.82
N MET A 1020 40.27 12.02 -21.96
CA MET A 1020 38.87 11.62 -21.86
C MET A 1020 38.00 12.87 -21.89
N ALA A 1021 37.07 12.95 -22.83
CA ALA A 1021 36.18 14.11 -22.96
C ALA A 1021 34.75 13.72 -23.38
N PRO A 1022 33.74 14.53 -23.01
CA PRO A 1022 33.83 15.64 -22.05
C PRO A 1022 34.03 15.14 -20.61
N LEU A 1023 34.43 16.04 -19.69
CA LEU A 1023 34.72 15.67 -18.29
C LEU A 1023 33.50 15.04 -17.60
N ALA A 1024 32.36 15.73 -17.67
CA ALA A 1024 31.05 15.12 -17.47
C ALA A 1024 30.61 14.47 -18.78
N PRO A 1025 29.91 13.32 -18.77
CA PRO A 1025 29.47 12.68 -20.00
C PRO A 1025 28.50 13.58 -20.78
N ALA A 1026 28.59 13.56 -22.12
CA ALA A 1026 27.62 14.25 -22.96
C ALA A 1026 26.33 13.43 -23.04
N GLU A 1027 25.17 14.10 -23.03
CA GLU A 1027 23.89 13.44 -23.27
C GLU A 1027 23.46 13.58 -24.73
N VAL A 1028 23.04 12.46 -25.31
CA VAL A 1028 22.45 12.37 -26.63
C VAL A 1028 20.99 12.02 -26.44
N GLN A 1029 20.09 12.90 -26.85
CA GLN A 1029 18.67 12.62 -26.93
C GLN A 1029 18.25 12.56 -28.40
N LEU A 1030 17.74 11.41 -28.83
CA LEU A 1030 17.35 11.20 -30.22
C LEU A 1030 15.92 11.71 -30.46
N PRO A 1031 15.67 12.57 -31.45
CA PRO A 1031 14.31 12.96 -31.79
C PRO A 1031 13.57 11.82 -32.51
N ASP A 1032 12.24 11.89 -32.53
CA ASP A 1032 11.41 10.94 -33.28
C ASP A 1032 11.54 11.17 -34.80
N LEU A 1033 12.36 10.35 -35.45
CA LEU A 1033 12.65 10.40 -36.88
C LEU A 1033 12.17 9.14 -37.62
N GLU A 1034 11.27 8.34 -37.04
CA GLU A 1034 10.88 7.07 -37.64
C GLU A 1034 10.10 7.22 -38.93
N SER A 1035 10.47 6.35 -39.88
CA SER A 1035 9.64 6.08 -41.05
C SER A 1035 8.91 4.75 -40.86
N TRP A 1036 7.59 4.82 -40.93
CA TRP A 1036 6.71 3.69 -40.66
C TRP A 1036 6.15 3.10 -41.96
N VAL A 1037 6.20 1.78 -42.08
CA VAL A 1037 5.60 0.99 -43.15
C VAL A 1037 4.45 0.18 -42.57
N GLU A 1038 3.25 0.34 -43.15
CA GLU A 1038 2.07 -0.39 -42.71
C GLU A 1038 2.14 -1.87 -43.11
N MET A 1039 1.84 -2.74 -42.14
CA MET A 1039 1.84 -4.20 -42.27
C MET A 1039 0.42 -4.76 -42.28
N LEU A 1040 -0.41 -4.28 -41.36
CA LEU A 1040 -1.78 -4.72 -41.15
C LEU A 1040 -2.65 -3.51 -40.83
N ASP A 1041 -3.86 -3.48 -41.38
CA ASP A 1041 -4.93 -2.57 -40.98
C ASP A 1041 -6.23 -3.37 -41.08
N MET A 1042 -6.73 -3.81 -39.94
CA MET A 1042 -7.86 -4.75 -39.83
C MET A 1042 -8.94 -4.12 -38.95
N ALA A 1043 -10.15 -4.01 -39.49
CA ALA A 1043 -11.33 -3.67 -38.70
C ALA A 1043 -11.77 -4.88 -37.88
N ASP A 1044 -12.23 -4.61 -36.66
CA ASP A 1044 -12.83 -5.57 -35.76
C ASP A 1044 -14.36 -5.35 -35.69
N ASP A 1045 -15.12 -6.39 -35.34
CA ASP A 1045 -16.57 -6.30 -35.31
C ASP A 1045 -17.02 -5.50 -34.09
N THR A 1046 -17.72 -4.38 -34.27
CA THR A 1046 -18.09 -3.51 -33.14
C THR A 1046 -19.24 -4.07 -32.30
N GLY A 1047 -19.18 -3.87 -30.99
CA GLY A 1047 -20.22 -4.22 -30.03
C GLY A 1047 -20.17 -5.68 -29.57
N ASP A 1048 -18.99 -6.29 -29.61
CA ASP A 1048 -18.69 -7.63 -29.09
C ASP A 1048 -17.78 -7.60 -27.84
N GLU A 1049 -17.70 -6.42 -27.19
CA GLU A 1049 -16.93 -6.15 -25.96
C GLU A 1049 -17.34 -7.03 -24.75
N ASP A 1050 -18.49 -7.71 -24.85
CA ASP A 1050 -19.03 -8.61 -23.84
C ASP A 1050 -18.71 -10.10 -24.10
N GLY A 1051 -17.90 -10.39 -25.13
CA GLY A 1051 -17.40 -11.72 -25.47
C GLY A 1051 -18.51 -12.71 -25.82
N SER A 1052 -18.91 -13.56 -24.87
CA SER A 1052 -20.03 -14.52 -25.00
C SER A 1052 -21.41 -13.87 -24.87
N GLY A 1053 -21.47 -12.58 -24.52
CA GLY A 1053 -22.70 -11.82 -24.33
C GLY A 1053 -23.15 -11.66 -22.87
N GLU A 1054 -22.27 -11.93 -21.91
CA GLU A 1054 -22.63 -11.97 -20.47
C GLU A 1054 -21.92 -10.90 -19.65
N ILE A 1055 -20.75 -10.39 -20.07
CA ILE A 1055 -19.96 -9.44 -19.28
C ILE A 1055 -20.70 -8.12 -19.05
N VAL A 1056 -20.72 -7.66 -17.79
CA VAL A 1056 -21.32 -6.41 -17.34
C VAL A 1056 -20.25 -5.50 -16.74
N TYR A 1057 -20.29 -4.21 -17.09
CA TYR A 1057 -19.38 -3.20 -16.54
C TYR A 1057 -19.55 -3.03 -15.02
N GLY A 1058 -18.44 -2.71 -14.34
CA GLY A 1058 -18.47 -2.31 -12.95
C GLY A 1058 -19.34 -1.07 -12.71
N LEU A 1059 -19.92 -0.97 -11.52
CA LEU A 1059 -20.91 0.05 -11.17
C LEU A 1059 -20.30 1.45 -10.91
N SER A 1060 -18.97 1.56 -10.81
CA SER A 1060 -18.30 2.85 -10.65
C SER A 1060 -18.58 3.79 -11.82
N GLY A 1061 -18.73 5.09 -11.51
CA GLY A 1061 -18.89 6.13 -12.51
C GLY A 1061 -17.69 6.27 -13.45
N ASP A 1062 -16.54 5.69 -13.09
CA ASP A 1062 -15.32 5.70 -13.90
C ASP A 1062 -15.45 4.85 -15.17
N PHE A 1063 -16.29 3.81 -15.14
CA PHE A 1063 -16.62 3.00 -16.31
C PHE A 1063 -17.61 3.68 -17.25
N ALA A 1064 -18.04 4.92 -16.97
CA ALA A 1064 -18.90 5.66 -17.89
C ALA A 1064 -18.23 5.80 -19.27
N PRO A 1065 -18.97 5.57 -20.37
CA PRO A 1065 -20.42 5.48 -20.48
C PRO A 1065 -21.03 4.09 -20.23
N GLY A 1066 -20.26 3.10 -19.81
CA GLY A 1066 -20.69 1.72 -19.55
C GLY A 1066 -20.84 0.87 -20.82
N GLN A 1067 -20.15 1.28 -21.89
CA GLN A 1067 -20.11 0.61 -23.19
C GLN A 1067 -18.88 1.10 -23.96
N GLY A 1068 -18.35 0.26 -24.85
CA GLY A 1068 -17.30 0.62 -25.80
C GLY A 1068 -15.87 0.68 -25.24
N LEU A 1069 -15.68 0.58 -23.92
CA LEU A 1069 -14.35 0.65 -23.31
C LEU A 1069 -13.49 -0.57 -23.67
N PHE A 1070 -14.11 -1.74 -23.90
CA PHE A 1070 -13.40 -2.96 -24.31
C PHE A 1070 -13.69 -3.34 -25.77
N ASP A 1071 -14.51 -2.55 -26.46
CA ASP A 1071 -14.90 -2.74 -27.87
C ASP A 1071 -13.75 -2.31 -28.77
N LEU A 1072 -12.92 -3.28 -29.16
CA LEU A 1072 -11.87 -3.06 -30.13
C LEU A 1072 -12.53 -2.88 -31.50
N THR A 1073 -12.19 -1.81 -32.20
CA THR A 1073 -12.81 -1.46 -33.49
C THR A 1073 -11.83 -1.60 -34.66
N ASN A 1074 -10.53 -1.48 -34.38
CA ASN A 1074 -9.48 -1.61 -35.38
C ASN A 1074 -8.14 -1.98 -34.75
N VAL A 1075 -7.44 -2.90 -35.41
CA VAL A 1075 -6.04 -3.23 -35.14
C VAL A 1075 -5.21 -2.81 -36.34
N ARG A 1076 -4.21 -1.96 -36.12
CA ARG A 1076 -3.23 -1.58 -37.12
C ARG A 1076 -1.83 -1.93 -36.65
N MET A 1077 -1.03 -2.47 -37.56
CA MET A 1077 0.37 -2.76 -37.32
C MET A 1077 1.24 -2.05 -38.33
N ARG A 1078 2.30 -1.43 -37.86
CA ARG A 1078 3.33 -0.79 -38.68
C ARG A 1078 4.69 -1.25 -38.22
N GLN A 1079 5.67 -1.22 -39.10
CA GLN A 1079 7.06 -1.42 -38.74
C GLN A 1079 7.93 -0.28 -39.22
N SER A 1080 8.93 0.07 -38.42
CA SER A 1080 10.08 0.86 -38.83
C SER A 1080 11.29 -0.05 -39.02
N SER A 1081 12.48 0.50 -39.19
CA SER A 1081 13.71 -0.29 -39.15
C SER A 1081 13.98 -0.88 -37.76
N TRP A 1082 13.42 -0.29 -36.70
CA TRP A 1082 13.73 -0.64 -35.29
C TRP A 1082 12.56 -1.28 -34.57
N ASN A 1083 11.34 -0.81 -34.85
CA ASN A 1083 10.19 -1.09 -34.02
C ASN A 1083 9.04 -1.68 -34.83
N VAL A 1084 8.15 -2.37 -34.12
CA VAL A 1084 6.81 -2.73 -34.56
C VAL A 1084 5.85 -1.95 -33.70
N ARG A 1085 4.96 -1.19 -34.33
CA ARG A 1085 3.92 -0.43 -33.67
C ARG A 1085 2.59 -1.15 -33.86
N PHE A 1086 1.95 -1.49 -32.75
CA PHE A 1086 0.57 -1.96 -32.69
C PHE A 1086 -0.30 -0.79 -32.25
N GLU A 1087 -1.33 -0.48 -33.02
CA GLU A 1087 -2.31 0.57 -32.75
C GLU A 1087 -3.67 -0.12 -32.59
N PHE A 1088 -4.23 -0.06 -31.38
CA PHE A 1088 -5.53 -0.63 -31.01
C PHE A 1088 -6.51 0.51 -30.81
N THR A 1089 -7.50 0.63 -31.69
CA THR A 1089 -8.52 1.67 -31.61
C THR A 1089 -9.78 1.10 -30.97
N PHE A 1090 -10.24 1.72 -29.89
CA PHE A 1090 -11.44 1.34 -29.15
C PHE A 1090 -12.62 2.24 -29.50
N ALA A 1091 -13.84 1.76 -29.28
CA ALA A 1091 -15.04 2.59 -29.43
C ALA A 1091 -15.04 3.73 -28.41
N GLU A 1092 -14.59 3.48 -27.19
CA GLU A 1092 -14.47 4.47 -26.10
C GLU A 1092 -13.17 4.28 -25.31
N MET A 1093 -12.58 5.37 -24.82
CA MET A 1093 -11.36 5.31 -24.01
C MET A 1093 -11.28 6.52 -23.07
N THR A 1094 -10.86 6.29 -21.83
CA THR A 1094 -10.72 7.32 -20.79
C THR A 1094 -9.38 7.21 -20.10
N ASN A 1095 -8.93 8.31 -19.49
CA ASN A 1095 -7.79 8.33 -18.56
C ASN A 1095 -8.17 9.08 -17.28
N ILE A 1096 -9.24 8.63 -16.64
CA ILE A 1096 -9.78 9.30 -15.45
C ILE A 1096 -8.88 9.12 -14.22
N TRP A 1097 -8.09 8.05 -14.21
CA TRP A 1097 -7.12 7.74 -13.15
C TRP A 1097 -5.77 8.44 -13.33
N GLY A 1098 -5.59 9.23 -14.40
CA GLY A 1098 -4.31 9.92 -14.64
C GLY A 1098 -3.13 8.99 -14.89
N MET A 1099 -3.40 7.77 -15.36
CA MET A 1099 -2.43 6.72 -15.66
C MET A 1099 -1.41 7.21 -16.68
N SER A 1100 -0.15 6.86 -16.48
CA SER A 1100 0.96 7.52 -17.19
C SER A 1100 1.12 7.09 -18.65
N ASN A 1101 0.59 5.94 -19.05
CA ASN A 1101 0.48 5.54 -20.47
C ASN A 1101 -0.76 6.13 -21.16
N GLY A 1102 -1.61 6.89 -20.46
CA GLY A 1102 -2.66 7.70 -21.08
C GLY A 1102 -4.05 7.04 -21.19
N PHE A 1103 -4.29 5.92 -20.50
CA PHE A 1103 -5.59 5.22 -20.49
C PHE A 1103 -5.81 4.48 -19.16
N SER A 1104 -7.08 4.34 -18.76
CA SER A 1104 -7.47 3.78 -17.46
C SER A 1104 -7.95 2.34 -17.52
N HIS A 1105 -8.81 1.94 -18.46
CA HIS A 1105 -9.61 0.73 -18.24
C HIS A 1105 -9.07 -0.52 -18.92
N GLN A 1106 -8.37 -0.37 -20.04
CA GLN A 1106 -7.98 -1.49 -20.88
C GLN A 1106 -6.73 -2.19 -20.33
N ILE A 1107 -6.69 -3.51 -20.45
CA ILE A 1107 -5.45 -4.29 -20.56
C ILE A 1107 -5.41 -4.89 -21.96
N VAL A 1108 -4.27 -4.81 -22.63
CA VAL A 1108 -4.08 -5.39 -23.97
C VAL A 1108 -2.86 -6.31 -23.94
N GLN A 1109 -3.05 -7.55 -24.33
CA GLN A 1109 -1.98 -8.54 -24.44
C GLN A 1109 -1.82 -9.02 -25.90
N VAL A 1110 -0.57 -9.16 -26.34
CA VAL A 1110 -0.22 -9.62 -27.69
C VAL A 1110 0.74 -10.80 -27.58
N TYR A 1111 0.29 -11.98 -28.01
CA TYR A 1111 1.09 -13.20 -28.03
C TYR A 1111 1.62 -13.44 -29.44
N VAL A 1112 2.92 -13.64 -29.56
CA VAL A 1112 3.66 -13.70 -30.82
C VAL A 1112 4.24 -15.09 -31.01
N ASP A 1113 3.73 -15.78 -32.02
CA ASP A 1113 4.24 -17.05 -32.55
C ASP A 1113 5.22 -16.72 -33.69
N GLN A 1114 6.51 -16.74 -33.37
CA GLN A 1114 7.60 -16.31 -34.24
C GLN A 1114 7.94 -17.36 -35.29
N ASP A 1115 7.86 -18.65 -34.96
CA ASP A 1115 8.36 -19.73 -35.82
C ASP A 1115 7.26 -20.51 -36.57
N ARG A 1116 5.99 -20.35 -36.17
CA ARG A 1116 4.80 -21.01 -36.73
C ARG A 1116 4.91 -22.54 -36.65
N VAL A 1117 5.59 -23.06 -35.65
CA VAL A 1117 5.77 -24.50 -35.43
C VAL A 1117 4.81 -24.96 -34.33
N ASN A 1118 4.11 -26.07 -34.59
CA ASN A 1118 3.16 -26.62 -33.63
C ASN A 1118 3.87 -27.09 -32.34
N GLY A 1119 3.57 -26.43 -31.22
CA GLY A 1119 4.08 -26.72 -29.88
C GLY A 1119 5.55 -26.36 -29.62
N SER A 1120 6.13 -25.43 -30.37
CA SER A 1120 7.49 -24.89 -30.14
C SER A 1120 7.56 -23.89 -28.98
N GLY A 1121 6.49 -23.12 -28.75
CA GLY A 1121 6.37 -22.12 -27.68
C GLY A 1121 5.50 -22.55 -26.48
N ASN A 1122 5.03 -21.57 -25.72
CA ASN A 1122 4.10 -21.78 -24.60
C ASN A 1122 2.64 -21.70 -25.06
N THR A 1123 1.75 -22.46 -24.43
CA THR A 1123 0.31 -22.45 -24.71
C THR A 1123 -0.50 -21.74 -23.64
N ALA A 1124 -0.06 -21.74 -22.38
CA ALA A 1124 -0.71 -20.95 -21.33
C ALA A 1124 -0.58 -19.46 -21.68
N LEU A 1125 -1.67 -18.69 -21.54
CA LEU A 1125 -1.58 -17.25 -21.55
C LEU A 1125 -0.95 -16.75 -20.24
N LEU A 1126 -0.61 -15.46 -20.20
CA LEU A 1126 -0.11 -14.83 -18.98
C LEU A 1126 -1.17 -14.93 -17.86
N GLU A 1127 -0.67 -14.96 -16.63
CA GLU A 1127 -1.48 -14.96 -15.40
C GLU A 1127 -2.62 -13.92 -15.45
N GLY A 1128 -3.77 -14.26 -14.86
CA GLY A 1128 -4.99 -13.44 -14.85
C GLY A 1128 -5.81 -13.49 -16.13
N ALA A 1129 -5.24 -13.86 -17.28
CA ALA A 1129 -6.02 -14.06 -18.51
C ALA A 1129 -6.78 -15.40 -18.52
N ASN A 1130 -6.34 -16.36 -17.69
CA ASN A 1130 -6.95 -17.67 -17.40
C ASN A 1130 -7.44 -18.41 -18.65
N ALA A 1131 -6.61 -18.38 -19.70
CA ALA A 1131 -6.89 -18.97 -21.00
C ALA A 1131 -5.69 -19.76 -21.54
N GLU A 1132 -5.94 -20.65 -22.51
CA GLU A 1132 -4.90 -21.43 -23.20
C GLU A 1132 -5.01 -21.25 -24.72
N ALA A 1133 -3.88 -20.93 -25.36
CA ALA A 1133 -3.75 -20.90 -26.81
C ALA A 1133 -3.70 -22.32 -27.38
N HIS A 1134 -4.29 -22.50 -28.56
CA HIS A 1134 -4.19 -23.78 -29.27
C HIS A 1134 -2.70 -24.07 -29.63
N PRO A 1135 -2.20 -25.32 -29.56
CA PRO A 1135 -0.78 -25.64 -29.78
C PRO A 1135 -0.17 -25.19 -31.13
N GLU A 1136 -0.99 -24.98 -32.17
CA GLU A 1136 -0.55 -24.41 -33.46
C GLU A 1136 -0.27 -22.89 -33.41
N TRP A 1137 -0.56 -22.25 -32.29
CA TRP A 1137 -0.34 -20.84 -31.98
C TRP A 1137 0.43 -20.68 -30.68
N ALA A 1138 1.21 -21.70 -30.31
CA ALA A 1138 2.13 -21.61 -29.18
C ALA A 1138 3.06 -20.40 -29.41
N TRP A 1139 3.19 -19.56 -28.39
CA TRP A 1139 3.86 -18.27 -28.52
C TRP A 1139 5.27 -18.31 -27.93
N GLU A 1140 6.18 -17.54 -28.53
CA GLU A 1140 7.55 -17.36 -28.02
C GLU A 1140 7.71 -16.07 -27.22
N VAL A 1141 6.93 -15.04 -27.55
CA VAL A 1141 6.94 -13.74 -26.88
C VAL A 1141 5.50 -13.31 -26.57
N ALA A 1142 5.21 -12.98 -25.32
CA ALA A 1142 3.96 -12.31 -24.94
C ALA A 1142 4.25 -10.86 -24.57
N LEU A 1143 3.40 -9.93 -24.96
CA LEU A 1143 3.45 -8.52 -24.58
C LEU A 1143 2.20 -8.21 -23.76
N SER A 1144 2.34 -7.41 -22.70
CA SER A 1144 1.23 -6.92 -21.88
C SER A 1144 1.33 -5.41 -21.74
N ALA A 1145 0.23 -4.71 -21.96
CA ALA A 1145 0.14 -3.27 -21.88
C ALA A 1145 -1.08 -2.84 -21.04
N THR A 1146 -0.81 -1.92 -20.13
CA THR A 1146 -1.73 -1.36 -19.14
C THR A 1146 -1.52 0.14 -19.04
N GLY A 1147 -2.40 0.84 -18.31
CA GLY A 1147 -2.29 2.27 -18.08
C GLY A 1147 -1.01 2.68 -17.32
N GLU A 1148 -0.45 1.79 -16.50
CA GLU A 1148 0.71 2.07 -15.64
C GLU A 1148 1.99 1.35 -16.14
N PRO A 1149 3.19 1.97 -16.11
CA PRO A 1149 4.41 1.44 -16.70
C PRO A 1149 4.95 0.18 -16.02
N GLY A 1150 4.85 0.05 -14.69
CA GLY A 1150 5.33 -1.13 -13.96
C GLY A 1150 4.60 -2.44 -14.33
N ALA A 1151 3.45 -2.34 -15.00
CA ALA A 1151 2.68 -3.48 -15.49
C ALA A 1151 2.86 -3.75 -17.00
N VAL A 1152 3.63 -2.90 -17.70
CA VAL A 1152 3.99 -3.09 -19.10
C VAL A 1152 5.18 -4.01 -19.19
N LYS A 1153 4.99 -5.22 -19.72
CA LYS A 1153 6.05 -6.22 -19.80
C LYS A 1153 5.96 -7.08 -21.05
N ALA A 1154 7.11 -7.57 -21.48
CA ALA A 1154 7.24 -8.66 -22.40
C ALA A 1154 7.72 -9.92 -21.67
N VAL A 1155 7.26 -11.09 -22.06
CA VAL A 1155 7.60 -12.38 -21.46
C VAL A 1155 8.15 -13.31 -22.52
N LEU A 1156 9.32 -13.90 -22.26
CA LEU A 1156 9.95 -14.88 -23.14
C LEU A 1156 9.57 -16.31 -22.73
N ALA A 1157 8.91 -17.05 -23.62
CA ALA A 1157 8.41 -18.40 -23.31
C ALA A 1157 9.51 -19.39 -22.91
N SER A 1158 10.72 -19.24 -23.45
CA SER A 1158 11.82 -20.19 -23.22
C SER A 1158 12.44 -20.10 -21.83
N THR A 1159 12.35 -18.93 -21.20
CA THR A 1159 13.03 -18.62 -19.93
C THR A 1159 12.07 -18.21 -18.83
N GLY A 1160 10.87 -17.71 -19.18
CA GLY A 1160 9.96 -17.04 -18.24
C GLY A 1160 10.38 -15.59 -17.94
N GLU A 1161 11.49 -15.12 -18.52
CA GLU A 1161 12.05 -13.80 -18.26
C GLU A 1161 11.08 -12.68 -18.69
N THR A 1162 10.90 -11.72 -17.80
CA THR A 1162 10.07 -10.52 -18.01
C THR A 1162 10.94 -9.31 -18.29
N THR A 1163 10.53 -8.47 -19.26
CA THR A 1163 11.23 -7.21 -19.52
C THR A 1163 10.30 -6.12 -20.04
N ALA A 1164 10.40 -4.91 -19.51
CA ALA A 1164 9.82 -3.71 -20.13
C ALA A 1164 10.77 -3.10 -21.19
N LYS A 1165 12.02 -3.57 -21.26
CA LYS A 1165 13.07 -2.96 -22.11
C LYS A 1165 12.71 -3.16 -23.59
N GLY A 1166 12.54 -2.05 -24.31
CA GLY A 1166 12.15 -2.05 -25.71
C GLY A 1166 10.64 -2.17 -25.95
N LEU A 1167 9.79 -2.00 -24.94
CA LEU A 1167 8.34 -1.92 -25.07
C LEU A 1167 7.86 -0.56 -24.54
N GLU A 1168 7.32 0.28 -25.42
CA GLU A 1168 6.71 1.57 -25.06
C GLU A 1168 5.20 1.50 -25.27
N VAL A 1169 4.43 2.05 -24.34
CA VAL A 1169 2.98 2.13 -24.44
C VAL A 1169 2.54 3.58 -24.25
N SER A 1170 1.63 4.04 -25.10
CA SER A 1170 1.01 5.37 -24.96
C SER A 1170 -0.37 5.36 -25.59
N ALA A 1171 -1.28 6.21 -25.13
CA ALA A 1171 -2.61 6.32 -25.70
C ALA A 1171 -2.99 7.76 -26.10
N ASP A 1172 -3.88 7.87 -27.09
CA ASP A 1172 -4.47 9.12 -27.56
C ASP A 1172 -6.00 9.07 -27.40
N LEU A 1173 -6.51 9.78 -26.40
CA LEU A 1173 -7.94 9.88 -26.08
C LEU A 1173 -8.76 10.62 -27.16
N SER A 1174 -8.13 11.37 -28.06
CA SER A 1174 -8.86 12.02 -29.16
C SER A 1174 -9.21 11.05 -30.29
N THR A 1175 -8.47 9.93 -30.36
CA THR A 1175 -8.63 8.89 -31.35
C THR A 1175 -8.95 7.52 -30.73
N ASN A 1176 -9.15 7.47 -29.41
CA ASN A 1176 -9.36 6.24 -28.63
C ASN A 1176 -8.36 5.13 -28.96
N THR A 1177 -7.10 5.50 -29.18
CA THR A 1177 -6.09 4.56 -29.68
C THR A 1177 -4.97 4.33 -28.66
N ILE A 1178 -4.76 3.06 -28.30
CA ILE A 1178 -3.59 2.59 -27.55
C ILE A 1178 -2.51 2.21 -28.56
N THR A 1179 -1.30 2.70 -28.35
CA THR A 1179 -0.14 2.45 -29.20
C THR A 1179 0.93 1.73 -28.39
N MET A 1180 1.24 0.49 -28.78
CA MET A 1180 2.44 -0.22 -28.31
C MET A 1180 3.53 -0.11 -29.36
N THR A 1181 4.70 0.39 -29.00
CA THR A 1181 5.89 0.41 -29.85
C THR A 1181 6.91 -0.56 -29.29
N VAL A 1182 7.20 -1.62 -30.04
CA VAL A 1182 7.97 -2.77 -29.59
C VAL A 1182 9.24 -2.91 -30.41
N SER A 1183 10.38 -3.02 -29.75
CA SER A 1183 11.68 -3.22 -30.39
C SER A 1183 11.75 -4.55 -31.12
N LYS A 1184 12.31 -4.54 -32.33
CA LYS A 1184 12.60 -5.76 -33.09
C LYS A 1184 13.73 -6.60 -32.47
N ASN A 1185 14.50 -6.04 -31.54
CA ASN A 1185 15.44 -6.85 -30.74
C ASN A 1185 14.69 -7.78 -29.80
N LEU A 1186 13.52 -7.36 -29.32
CA LEU A 1186 12.62 -8.15 -28.48
C LEU A 1186 11.70 -9.05 -29.34
N LEU A 1187 11.00 -8.46 -30.31
CA LEU A 1187 9.99 -9.16 -31.10
C LEU A 1187 10.56 -10.04 -32.23
N GLY A 1188 11.82 -9.81 -32.61
CA GLY A 1188 12.49 -10.44 -33.76
C GLY A 1188 12.38 -9.62 -35.06
N GLN A 1189 13.20 -10.00 -36.04
CA GLN A 1189 13.50 -9.15 -37.20
C GLN A 1189 12.49 -9.22 -38.36
N SER A 1190 11.60 -10.22 -38.38
CA SER A 1190 10.69 -10.50 -39.51
C SER A 1190 9.22 -10.55 -39.08
N PRO A 1191 8.69 -9.48 -38.46
CA PRO A 1191 7.33 -9.47 -37.90
C PRO A 1191 6.23 -9.75 -38.94
N GLN A 1192 6.49 -9.53 -40.22
CA GLN A 1192 5.55 -9.86 -41.30
C GLN A 1192 5.29 -11.35 -41.49
N ASP A 1193 6.14 -12.22 -40.93
CA ASP A 1193 6.06 -13.67 -41.10
C ASP A 1193 5.49 -14.40 -39.86
N TYR A 1194 5.15 -13.67 -38.79
CA TYR A 1194 4.73 -14.21 -37.49
C TYR A 1194 3.21 -14.39 -37.36
N GLY A 1195 2.80 -15.11 -36.32
CA GLY A 1195 1.42 -15.27 -35.86
C GLY A 1195 1.16 -14.41 -34.63
N TYR A 1196 -0.07 -13.90 -34.50
CA TYR A 1196 -0.47 -13.01 -33.41
C TYR A 1196 -1.81 -13.46 -32.82
N ILE A 1197 -1.87 -13.55 -31.48
CA ILE A 1197 -3.11 -13.57 -30.71
C ILE A 1197 -3.19 -12.26 -29.95
N ILE A 1198 -4.32 -11.57 -30.05
CA ILE A 1198 -4.57 -10.32 -29.33
C ILE A 1198 -5.70 -10.59 -28.34
N VAL A 1199 -5.49 -10.22 -27.09
CA VAL A 1199 -6.48 -10.33 -26.02
C VAL A 1199 -6.65 -8.95 -25.40
N VAL A 1200 -7.90 -8.54 -25.19
CA VAL A 1200 -8.23 -7.27 -24.56
C VAL A 1200 -9.24 -7.54 -23.45
N GLY A 1201 -9.13 -6.80 -22.36
CA GLY A 1201 -10.20 -6.72 -21.37
C GLY A 1201 -9.97 -5.59 -20.39
N SER A 1202 -10.40 -5.78 -19.15
CA SER A 1202 -10.32 -4.77 -18.11
C SER A 1202 -9.09 -4.97 -17.22
N GLN A 1203 -8.32 -3.90 -17.02
CA GLN A 1203 -7.21 -3.91 -16.08
C GLN A 1203 -7.66 -3.71 -14.63
N ASP A 1204 -6.92 -4.29 -13.70
CA ASP A 1204 -6.89 -3.97 -12.28
C ASP A 1204 -5.43 -3.84 -11.80
N GLY A 1205 -5.11 -2.76 -11.09
CA GLY A 1205 -3.77 -2.53 -10.56
C GLY A 1205 -3.35 -3.57 -9.50
N PHE A 1206 -4.31 -4.24 -8.88
CA PHE A 1206 -4.09 -5.19 -7.77
C PHE A 1206 -4.47 -6.63 -8.11
N GLY A 1207 -5.16 -6.86 -9.23
CA GLY A 1207 -5.59 -8.21 -9.62
C GLY A 1207 -4.45 -9.09 -10.17
N PRO A 1208 -4.59 -10.43 -10.14
CA PRO A 1208 -3.63 -11.35 -10.71
C PRO A 1208 -3.29 -11.01 -12.17
N GLY A 1209 -2.00 -10.90 -12.49
CA GLY A 1209 -1.55 -10.50 -13.82
C GLY A 1209 -2.09 -9.14 -14.33
N LYS A 1210 -2.63 -8.31 -13.43
CA LYS A 1210 -3.31 -7.03 -13.67
C LYS A 1210 -4.65 -7.12 -14.38
N TRP A 1211 -5.31 -8.28 -14.36
CA TRP A 1211 -6.67 -8.45 -14.84
C TRP A 1211 -7.68 -8.13 -13.75
N ARG A 1212 -8.84 -7.60 -14.16
CA ARG A 1212 -9.98 -7.38 -13.27
C ARG A 1212 -10.87 -8.61 -13.26
N ASP A 1213 -11.30 -9.00 -12.07
CA ASP A 1213 -12.20 -10.13 -11.88
C ASP A 1213 -13.58 -9.91 -12.52
N VAL A 1214 -14.24 -11.02 -12.83
CA VAL A 1214 -15.57 -11.07 -13.45
C VAL A 1214 -16.46 -12.00 -12.62
N ASP A 1215 -17.19 -11.41 -11.68
CA ASP A 1215 -18.13 -12.10 -10.79
C ASP A 1215 -19.48 -12.36 -11.46
N ALA A 1216 -20.39 -13.08 -10.80
CA ALA A 1216 -21.73 -13.30 -11.31
C ALA A 1216 -22.51 -11.98 -11.48
N ASP A 1217 -22.42 -11.10 -10.48
CA ASP A 1217 -23.01 -9.76 -10.49
C ASP A 1217 -21.92 -8.68 -10.50
N ALA A 1218 -22.16 -7.57 -11.19
CA ALA A 1218 -21.18 -6.48 -11.25
C ALA A 1218 -21.09 -5.72 -9.91
N GLY A 1219 -19.87 -5.57 -9.39
CA GLY A 1219 -19.58 -4.73 -8.23
C GLY A 1219 -19.15 -3.31 -8.61
N THR A 1220 -18.82 -2.45 -7.65
CA THR A 1220 -18.32 -1.09 -7.92
C THR A 1220 -17.10 -1.09 -8.84
N TRP A 1221 -16.16 -1.99 -8.56
CA TRP A 1221 -14.92 -2.14 -9.32
C TRP A 1221 -14.76 -3.52 -9.94
N VAL A 1222 -15.68 -4.46 -9.75
CA VAL A 1222 -15.59 -5.80 -10.32
C VAL A 1222 -16.57 -5.91 -11.49
N LEU A 1223 -16.19 -6.58 -12.58
CA LEU A 1223 -17.11 -6.82 -13.69
C LEU A 1223 -18.13 -7.90 -13.29
N GLY A 1224 -19.31 -7.89 -13.91
CA GLY A 1224 -20.33 -8.93 -13.71
C GLY A 1224 -20.45 -9.86 -14.91
N GLY A 1225 -21.31 -10.89 -14.81
CA GLY A 1225 -21.60 -11.80 -15.90
C GLY A 1225 -20.74 -13.06 -16.00
N GLY A 1226 -19.86 -13.28 -15.03
CA GLY A 1226 -19.07 -14.50 -14.86
C GLY A 1226 -19.70 -15.44 -13.83
N ASP A 1227 -18.84 -16.16 -13.11
CA ASP A 1227 -19.19 -16.94 -11.93
C ASP A 1227 -18.43 -16.33 -10.75
N ASP A 1228 -19.07 -16.20 -9.59
CA ASP A 1228 -18.38 -15.77 -8.38
C ASP A 1228 -17.22 -16.74 -8.09
N ALA A 1229 -16.09 -16.21 -7.62
CA ALA A 1229 -14.95 -17.03 -7.23
C ALA A 1229 -15.42 -18.17 -6.31
N ALA A 1230 -15.13 -19.42 -6.70
CA ALA A 1230 -15.44 -20.55 -5.85
C ALA A 1230 -14.60 -20.43 -4.58
N ASP A 1231 -15.25 -20.49 -3.43
CA ASP A 1231 -14.60 -20.56 -2.11
C ASP A 1231 -13.97 -21.95 -1.90
N ASP A 1232 -13.13 -22.38 -2.84
CA ASP A 1232 -12.47 -23.69 -2.90
C ASP A 1232 -10.94 -23.59 -2.78
N GLY A 1233 -10.40 -22.37 -2.64
CA GLY A 1233 -8.98 -22.11 -2.46
C GLY A 1233 -8.13 -22.42 -3.69
N VAL A 1234 -8.74 -22.48 -4.88
CA VAL A 1234 -8.04 -22.63 -6.16
C VAL A 1234 -8.19 -21.33 -6.95
N ASP A 1235 -7.07 -20.65 -7.21
CA ASP A 1235 -7.01 -19.51 -8.13
C ASP A 1235 -7.18 -20.04 -9.57
N TYR A 1236 -8.31 -19.73 -10.22
CA TYR A 1236 -8.70 -20.27 -11.54
C TYR A 1236 -8.28 -19.38 -12.69
#